data_AF-A0A9Q9EG17-F1
#
_entry.id   AF-A0A9Q9EG17-F1
#
_cell.length_a   1.000
_cell.length_b   1.000
_cell.length_c   1.000
_cell.angle_alpha   90.00
_cell.angle_beta   90.00
_cell.angle_gamma   90.00
#
_symmetry.space_group_name_H-M   'P 1'
#
loop_
_entity.id
_entity.type
_entity.pdbx_description
1 polymer ?
#
loop_
_entity_poly.entity_id
_entity_poly.type
_entity_poly.pdbx_seq_one_letter_code
_entity_poly.pdbx_strand_id
1 'polypeptide(L)'
;MSDEESPLIKALPPASDYLTYLTIIEYNLKPENLPTLHKVLQDETLATNIGWDLVHLLAPLLPESEECLQDVARLGNPREVILKVIESLRLIEYDDVDEEDELDVVAGAGDTRKAADSNTFPLKTAAPQDGSTQNQARELPPPLPLPVQQFVALLSMLGILQTRIKTKSPSRFLSTTLQAILSSFSSSQAHREEMIEAIVKLIKAVSGTSRPALPSRKSSGMLGSNAIAKAQNAADPEGPNVVEYTDDEKALQLKLLQAFVTHVLEEYMLNFPAYDNVPGLAWCSRIMEKVHPERTIPESLTMADRFASEQKLNRRIDAIGQLVTLAKDLNLSNEELLTAATTAEKMPESVGDEDDPPSSAAEIPLSRHGSLLLYTARQVSTVLYPKTDTQVGAEPAFELFPKHQDLLKNCLASPEMGQGNLGTEPEALLDTVLALGLLCLERDAIGEPKNDEQFNEYLQVVALLSSNCPNANLRGHAHYLTSTVLRSQPDDEVRLSFIRDTLEHCPFENLKVSAVGWVKGETIEANPQQMPGHEAHTHESSEKSIFARPLALDSLAPHLFPSLQADLITAPISDAWMTLQTNVSFYLASLNLIYLLLSAKHIHQPLEISELWNNNDVAGSFLTPLRDVKKRFFDAMEAGGELADEKSDTAVAELVLLQETIERVEDAVKNLN
;
A
#
# COMPACT_ATOMS: atom_id res chain seq x y z
N MET A 1 -21.33 -50.81 4.97
CA MET A 1 -22.22 -51.41 5.98
C MET A 1 -23.61 -50.90 5.71
N SER A 2 -24.68 -51.67 5.94
CA SER A 2 -26.05 -51.19 5.79
C SER A 2 -26.26 -49.94 6.64
N ASP A 3 -26.82 -48.86 6.07
CA ASP A 3 -27.07 -47.58 6.78
C ASP A 3 -27.76 -47.80 8.14
N GLU A 4 -28.58 -48.84 8.29
CA GLU A 4 -29.30 -49.21 9.53
C GLU A 4 -28.40 -49.71 10.68
N GLU A 5 -27.13 -50.07 10.43
CA GLU A 5 -26.22 -50.52 11.50
C GLU A 5 -25.37 -49.42 12.13
N SER A 6 -25.38 -48.22 11.55
CA SER A 6 -24.53 -47.09 11.98
C SER A 6 -24.80 -46.71 13.44
N PRO A 7 -23.75 -46.57 14.29
CA PRO A 7 -23.89 -46.09 15.65
C PRO A 7 -24.61 -44.75 15.76
N LEU A 8 -24.43 -43.87 14.75
CA LEU A 8 -25.08 -42.55 14.69
C LEU A 8 -26.60 -42.65 14.54
N ILE A 9 -27.12 -43.66 13.83
CA ILE A 9 -28.57 -43.82 13.66
C ILE A 9 -29.19 -44.54 14.86
N LYS A 10 -28.51 -45.54 15.42
CA LYS A 10 -29.02 -46.31 16.57
C LYS A 10 -29.12 -45.49 17.86
N ALA A 11 -28.26 -44.49 18.01
CA ALA A 11 -28.22 -43.62 19.18
C ALA A 11 -29.11 -42.37 19.04
N LEU A 12 -29.88 -42.20 17.97
CA LEU A 12 -30.72 -41.01 17.80
C LEU A 12 -31.69 -40.81 18.96
N PRO A 13 -31.88 -39.58 19.47
CA PRO A 13 -32.94 -39.29 20.43
C PRO A 13 -34.31 -39.75 19.92
N PRO A 14 -35.15 -40.40 20.76
CA PRO A 14 -35.04 -40.51 22.22
C PRO A 14 -34.24 -41.71 22.74
N ALA A 15 -33.52 -42.47 21.90
CA ALA A 15 -32.75 -43.64 22.34
C ALA A 15 -31.58 -43.28 23.28
N SER A 16 -30.99 -42.09 23.10
CA SER A 16 -30.13 -41.42 24.07
C SER A 16 -30.56 -39.97 24.28
N ASP A 17 -30.06 -39.33 25.34
CA ASP A 17 -30.14 -37.88 25.50
C ASP A 17 -29.13 -37.16 24.58
N TYR A 18 -29.32 -35.84 24.40
CA TYR A 18 -28.52 -35.04 23.46
C TYR A 18 -27.03 -35.01 23.82
N LEU A 19 -26.67 -34.96 25.11
CA LEU A 19 -25.27 -34.93 25.55
C LEU A 19 -24.58 -36.26 25.25
N THR A 20 -25.21 -37.38 25.62
CA THR A 20 -24.70 -38.72 25.27
C THR A 20 -24.60 -38.89 23.75
N TYR A 21 -25.55 -38.36 22.99
CA TYR A 21 -25.52 -38.41 21.53
C TYR A 21 -24.33 -37.63 20.95
N LEU A 22 -24.03 -36.43 21.48
CA LEU A 22 -22.85 -35.65 21.10
C LEU A 22 -21.54 -36.40 21.37
N THR A 23 -21.40 -37.04 22.55
CA THR A 23 -20.22 -37.87 22.85
C THR A 23 -20.09 -39.05 21.90
N ILE A 24 -21.20 -39.67 21.49
CA ILE A 24 -21.20 -40.74 20.49
C ILE A 24 -20.78 -40.20 19.12
N ILE A 25 -21.25 -39.02 18.71
CA ILE A 25 -20.80 -38.37 17.48
C ILE A 25 -19.29 -38.13 17.55
N GLU A 26 -18.79 -37.46 18.59
CA GLU A 26 -17.38 -37.12 18.77
C GLU A 26 -16.47 -38.36 18.65
N TYR A 27 -16.82 -39.46 19.30
CA TYR A 27 -16.02 -40.69 19.24
C TYR A 27 -16.05 -41.38 17.86
N ASN A 28 -17.11 -41.19 17.09
CA ASN A 28 -17.33 -41.85 15.80
C ASN A 28 -17.13 -40.91 14.59
N LEU A 29 -16.77 -39.64 14.81
CA LEU A 29 -16.64 -38.66 13.75
C LEU A 29 -15.37 -38.92 12.94
N LYS A 30 -15.56 -39.44 11.73
CA LYS A 30 -14.51 -39.74 10.75
C LYS A 30 -15.04 -39.42 9.35
N PRO A 31 -14.18 -39.18 8.34
CA PRO A 31 -14.62 -38.87 6.98
C PRO A 31 -15.63 -39.87 6.39
N GLU A 32 -15.49 -41.16 6.73
CA GLU A 32 -16.40 -42.24 6.29
C GLU A 32 -17.84 -42.10 6.79
N ASN A 33 -18.02 -41.47 7.96
CA ASN A 33 -19.31 -41.34 8.64
C ASN A 33 -19.99 -39.99 8.39
N LEU A 34 -19.30 -39.01 7.78
CA LEU A 34 -19.83 -37.68 7.46
C LEU A 34 -21.09 -37.74 6.57
N PRO A 35 -21.19 -38.60 5.54
CA PRO A 35 -22.43 -38.70 4.75
C PRO A 35 -23.63 -39.18 5.58
N THR A 36 -23.41 -40.04 6.58
CA THR A 36 -24.47 -40.47 7.50
C THR A 36 -24.86 -39.33 8.44
N LEU A 37 -23.87 -38.57 8.95
CA LEU A 37 -24.13 -37.40 9.78
C LEU A 37 -24.90 -36.32 9.01
N HIS A 38 -24.53 -36.03 7.76
CA HIS A 38 -25.24 -35.11 6.86
C HIS A 38 -26.73 -35.47 6.74
N LYS A 39 -27.05 -36.77 6.54
CA LYS A 39 -28.44 -37.25 6.52
C LYS A 39 -29.16 -37.02 7.85
N VAL A 40 -28.48 -37.26 8.96
CA VAL A 40 -29.03 -37.09 10.32
C VAL A 40 -29.29 -35.62 10.64
N LEU A 41 -28.38 -34.73 10.26
CA LEU A 41 -28.48 -33.30 10.52
C LEU A 41 -29.63 -32.62 9.75
N GLN A 42 -30.28 -33.31 8.81
CA GLN A 42 -31.49 -32.83 8.15
C GLN A 42 -32.69 -32.71 9.10
N ASP A 43 -32.67 -33.36 10.27
CA ASP A 43 -33.67 -33.17 11.32
C ASP A 43 -33.45 -31.83 12.03
N GLU A 44 -34.35 -30.88 11.78
CA GLU A 44 -34.34 -29.54 12.38
C GLU A 44 -34.36 -29.57 13.91
N THR A 45 -35.11 -30.49 14.53
CA THR A 45 -35.22 -30.55 16.00
C THR A 45 -33.89 -30.99 16.60
N LEU A 46 -33.27 -32.00 16.01
CA LEU A 46 -31.97 -32.48 16.43
C LEU A 46 -30.90 -31.39 16.21
N ALA A 47 -30.78 -30.87 14.99
CA ALA A 47 -29.80 -29.85 14.63
C ALA A 47 -29.91 -28.59 15.50
N THR A 48 -31.13 -28.18 15.86
CA THR A 48 -31.37 -27.04 16.77
C THR A 48 -30.72 -27.25 18.14
N ASN A 49 -30.77 -28.47 18.68
CA ASN A 49 -30.27 -28.77 20.03
C ASN A 49 -28.77 -29.06 20.08
N ILE A 50 -28.21 -29.73 19.07
CA ILE A 50 -26.82 -30.21 19.09
C ILE A 50 -25.87 -29.50 18.12
N GLY A 51 -26.39 -28.74 17.16
CA GLY A 51 -25.60 -28.29 16.00
C GLY A 51 -24.44 -27.36 16.36
N TRP A 52 -24.59 -26.51 17.37
CA TRP A 52 -23.57 -25.55 17.79
C TRP A 52 -22.32 -26.23 18.39
N ASP A 53 -22.49 -27.31 19.16
CA ASP A 53 -21.37 -28.10 19.68
C ASP A 53 -20.56 -28.82 18.58
N LEU A 54 -21.19 -29.09 17.43
CA LEU A 54 -20.54 -29.79 16.32
C LEU A 54 -19.58 -28.92 15.51
N VAL A 55 -19.62 -27.60 15.63
CA VAL A 55 -18.81 -26.68 14.80
C VAL A 55 -17.32 -26.95 14.96
N HIS A 56 -16.82 -27.04 16.20
CA HIS A 56 -15.41 -27.32 16.49
C HIS A 56 -14.99 -28.75 16.11
N LEU A 57 -15.93 -29.70 16.07
CA LEU A 57 -15.64 -31.08 15.68
C LEU A 57 -15.57 -31.24 14.16
N LEU A 58 -16.36 -30.44 13.42
CA LEU A 58 -16.47 -30.51 11.97
C LEU A 58 -15.42 -29.64 11.27
N ALA A 59 -15.04 -28.47 11.81
CA ALA A 59 -14.07 -27.57 11.17
C ALA A 59 -12.69 -28.20 10.88
N PRO A 60 -12.11 -29.07 11.75
CA PRO A 60 -10.86 -29.77 11.45
C PRO A 60 -10.96 -30.84 10.36
N LEU A 61 -12.18 -31.22 9.93
CA LEU A 61 -12.44 -32.26 8.94
C LEU A 61 -12.79 -31.69 7.55
N LEU A 62 -12.49 -30.41 7.31
CA LEU A 62 -12.63 -29.79 5.99
C LEU A 62 -11.58 -30.34 5.01
N PRO A 63 -11.92 -30.43 3.70
CA PRO A 63 -13.17 -29.99 3.07
C PRO A 63 -14.34 -30.97 3.19
N GLU A 64 -14.12 -32.22 3.61
CA GLU A 64 -15.14 -33.28 3.60
C GLU A 64 -16.36 -32.99 4.49
N SER A 65 -16.22 -32.16 5.53
CA SER A 65 -17.29 -31.80 6.47
C SER A 65 -18.12 -30.58 6.05
N GLU A 66 -17.83 -29.94 4.92
CA GLU A 66 -18.45 -28.67 4.51
C GLU A 66 -19.98 -28.75 4.45
N GLU A 67 -20.54 -29.83 3.87
CA GLU A 67 -22.00 -30.01 3.79
C GLU A 67 -22.65 -30.12 5.18
N CYS A 68 -21.99 -30.75 6.14
CA CYS A 68 -22.48 -30.85 7.52
C CYS A 68 -22.46 -29.48 8.21
N LEU A 69 -21.40 -28.67 8.00
CA LEU A 69 -21.32 -27.30 8.52
C LEU A 69 -22.42 -26.40 7.94
N GLN A 70 -22.74 -26.55 6.65
CA GLN A 70 -23.84 -25.83 6.00
C GLN A 70 -25.21 -26.24 6.57
N ASP A 71 -25.43 -27.53 6.87
CA ASP A 71 -26.66 -27.96 7.55
C ASP A 71 -26.77 -27.40 8.96
N VAL A 72 -25.68 -27.39 9.73
CA VAL A 72 -25.63 -26.75 11.05
C VAL A 72 -26.00 -25.27 10.94
N ALA A 73 -25.45 -24.54 9.95
CA ALA A 73 -25.78 -23.14 9.72
C ALA A 73 -27.25 -22.92 9.32
N ARG A 74 -27.84 -23.86 8.57
CA ARG A 74 -29.21 -23.79 8.04
C ARG A 74 -30.28 -24.18 9.04
N LEU A 75 -30.01 -25.20 9.88
CA LEU A 75 -31.00 -25.88 10.73
C LEU A 75 -30.71 -25.74 12.22
N GLY A 76 -29.48 -25.40 12.61
CA GLY A 76 -29.12 -25.18 14.00
C GLY A 76 -29.70 -23.90 14.58
N ASN A 77 -29.62 -23.76 15.91
CA ASN A 77 -29.97 -22.54 16.62
C ASN A 77 -29.02 -21.40 16.20
N PRO A 78 -29.48 -20.36 15.49
CA PRO A 78 -28.59 -19.37 14.90
C PRO A 78 -27.80 -18.58 15.96
N ARG A 79 -28.34 -18.38 17.16
CA ARG A 79 -27.66 -17.60 18.22
C ARG A 79 -26.43 -18.31 18.75
N GLU A 80 -26.61 -19.56 19.15
CA GLU A 80 -25.52 -20.40 19.69
C GLU A 80 -24.49 -20.75 18.60
N VAL A 81 -24.95 -21.04 17.38
CA VAL A 81 -24.04 -21.36 16.28
C VAL A 81 -23.19 -20.14 15.90
N ILE A 82 -23.71 -18.91 15.89
CA ILE A 82 -22.90 -17.71 15.65
C ILE A 82 -21.77 -17.61 16.68
N LEU A 83 -22.09 -17.75 17.97
CA LEU A 83 -21.09 -17.66 19.04
C LEU A 83 -20.00 -18.72 18.89
N LYS A 84 -20.37 -19.96 18.53
CA LYS A 84 -19.41 -21.04 18.29
C LYS A 84 -18.57 -20.86 17.03
N VAL A 85 -19.14 -20.28 15.98
CA VAL A 85 -18.38 -19.93 14.78
C VAL A 85 -17.37 -18.81 15.08
N ILE A 86 -17.77 -17.79 15.85
CA ILE A 86 -16.88 -16.71 16.33
C ILE A 86 -15.73 -17.29 17.16
N GLU A 87 -16.03 -18.17 18.11
CA GLU A 87 -15.02 -18.86 18.93
C GLU A 87 -14.07 -19.66 18.03
N SER A 88 -14.59 -20.41 17.06
CA SER A 88 -13.80 -21.19 16.11
C SER A 88 -12.87 -20.31 15.27
N LEU A 89 -13.34 -19.15 14.79
CA LEU A 89 -12.53 -18.20 14.01
C LEU A 89 -11.32 -17.68 14.79
N ARG A 90 -11.47 -17.47 16.09
CA ARG A 90 -10.39 -16.99 16.98
C ARG A 90 -9.37 -18.07 17.32
N LEU A 91 -9.75 -19.34 17.18
CA LEU A 91 -8.88 -20.49 17.43
C LEU A 91 -8.14 -20.98 16.17
N ILE A 92 -8.35 -20.34 15.02
CA ILE A 92 -7.61 -20.69 13.80
C ILE A 92 -6.15 -20.27 13.99
N GLU A 93 -5.25 -21.26 13.92
CA GLU A 93 -3.82 -21.06 13.87
C GLU A 93 -3.39 -21.10 12.39
N TYR A 94 -2.85 -19.98 11.90
CA TYR A 94 -2.26 -19.91 10.57
C TYR A 94 -0.78 -20.27 10.71
N ASP A 95 -0.37 -21.39 10.15
CA ASP A 95 1.06 -21.74 10.07
C ASP A 95 1.78 -20.69 9.21
N ASP A 96 2.95 -20.23 9.65
CA ASP A 96 3.86 -19.38 8.86
C ASP A 96 4.44 -20.22 7.72
N VAL A 97 3.65 -20.48 6.68
CA VAL A 97 4.15 -21.09 5.45
C VAL A 97 4.80 -19.96 4.65
N ASP A 98 6.13 -19.95 4.59
CA ASP A 98 6.87 -19.03 3.74
C ASP A 98 6.34 -19.15 2.30
N GLU A 99 5.85 -18.04 1.73
CA GLU A 99 5.34 -17.99 0.36
C GLU A 99 6.40 -18.40 -0.70
N GLU A 100 7.67 -18.57 -0.29
CA GLU A 100 8.74 -19.12 -1.12
C GLU A 100 8.46 -20.56 -1.58
N ASP A 101 7.67 -21.34 -0.83
CA ASP A 101 7.31 -22.72 -1.23
C ASP A 101 6.40 -22.75 -2.48
N GLU A 102 5.73 -21.65 -2.85
CA GLU A 102 5.02 -21.55 -4.13
C GLU A 102 5.95 -21.33 -5.34
N LEU A 103 7.17 -20.81 -5.14
CA LEU A 103 8.13 -20.55 -6.23
C LEU A 103 8.61 -21.86 -6.88
N ASP A 104 8.77 -22.93 -6.10
CA ASP A 104 9.25 -24.23 -6.59
C ASP A 104 8.15 -25.04 -7.33
N VAL A 105 6.87 -24.72 -7.13
CA VAL A 105 5.75 -25.46 -7.76
C VAL A 105 5.33 -24.88 -9.12
N VAL A 106 5.54 -23.58 -9.34
CA VAL A 106 5.08 -22.89 -10.56
C VAL A 106 6.23 -22.66 -11.57
N ALA A 107 7.48 -22.70 -11.13
CA ALA A 107 8.66 -22.45 -11.97
C ALA A 107 9.57 -23.68 -12.12
N GLY A 108 9.13 -24.74 -12.81
CA GLY A 108 10.10 -25.73 -13.30
C GLY A 108 9.56 -27.09 -13.71
N ALA A 109 9.49 -27.31 -15.02
CA ALA A 109 9.62 -28.65 -15.58
C ALA A 109 11.05 -29.19 -15.28
N GLY A 110 11.27 -29.75 -14.10
CA GLY A 110 12.57 -30.30 -13.74
C GLY A 110 12.73 -30.69 -12.27
N ASP A 111 12.11 -31.80 -11.87
CA ASP A 111 12.68 -32.88 -11.03
C ASP A 111 11.58 -33.52 -10.17
N THR A 112 10.88 -34.50 -10.76
CA THR A 112 9.74 -35.23 -10.19
C THR A 112 10.09 -36.11 -8.98
N ARG A 113 11.33 -36.07 -8.48
CA ARG A 113 11.78 -36.92 -7.37
C ARG A 113 11.76 -36.24 -5.99
N LYS A 114 11.74 -34.91 -5.89
CA LYS A 114 11.60 -34.22 -4.60
C LYS A 114 10.15 -34.05 -4.14
N ALA A 115 9.19 -34.08 -5.06
CA ALA A 115 7.75 -33.92 -4.77
C ALA A 115 7.09 -35.16 -4.12
N ALA A 116 7.77 -36.32 -4.10
CA ALA A 116 7.20 -37.57 -3.57
C ALA A 116 7.32 -37.71 -2.05
N ASP A 117 8.21 -36.95 -1.40
CA ASP A 117 8.52 -37.14 0.03
C ASP A 117 7.75 -36.17 0.96
N SER A 118 6.98 -35.22 0.42
CA SER A 118 6.29 -34.17 1.22
C SER A 118 4.75 -34.32 1.30
N ASN A 119 4.10 -34.97 0.33
CA ASN A 119 2.63 -35.01 0.29
C ASN A 119 2.02 -36.36 0.67
N THR A 120 1.35 -36.41 1.82
CA THR A 120 0.56 -37.58 2.29
C THR A 120 -0.84 -37.65 1.63
N PHE A 121 -1.15 -36.79 0.64
CA PHE A 121 -2.45 -36.76 -0.02
C PHE A 121 -2.34 -36.94 -1.55
N PRO A 122 -3.12 -37.85 -2.16
CA PRO A 122 -3.11 -38.04 -3.61
C PRO A 122 -3.75 -36.84 -4.33
N LEU A 123 -3.04 -36.28 -5.30
CA LEU A 123 -3.55 -35.28 -6.26
C LEU A 123 -4.83 -35.81 -6.94
N LYS A 124 -5.97 -35.12 -6.75
CA LYS A 124 -7.24 -35.46 -7.39
C LYS A 124 -7.26 -34.92 -8.83
N THR A 125 -7.28 -35.78 -9.83
CA THR A 125 -7.53 -35.41 -11.24
C THR A 125 -9.04 -35.43 -11.53
N ALA A 126 -9.60 -34.36 -12.09
CA ALA A 126 -10.99 -34.35 -12.56
C ALA A 126 -11.13 -35.10 -13.89
N ALA A 127 -12.20 -35.88 -14.05
CA ALA A 127 -12.55 -36.51 -15.34
C ALA A 127 -13.10 -35.46 -16.32
N PRO A 128 -12.83 -35.60 -17.64
CA PRO A 128 -13.31 -34.64 -18.63
C PRO A 128 -14.85 -34.68 -18.72
N GLN A 129 -15.49 -33.52 -18.58
CA GLN A 129 -16.88 -33.36 -19.00
C GLN A 129 -16.94 -32.99 -20.49
N ASP A 130 -17.75 -33.78 -21.19
CA ASP A 130 -18.27 -33.60 -22.55
C ASP A 130 -17.28 -33.37 -23.71
N GLY A 131 -17.02 -34.47 -24.43
CA GLY A 131 -17.15 -34.49 -25.90
C GLY A 131 -16.06 -33.85 -26.77
N SER A 132 -14.99 -33.29 -26.20
CA SER A 132 -13.87 -32.79 -27.00
C SER A 132 -12.65 -33.72 -26.92
N THR A 133 -12.13 -34.11 -28.09
CA THR A 133 -11.00 -35.04 -28.28
C THR A 133 -9.64 -34.43 -27.94
N GLN A 134 -9.47 -33.91 -26.72
CA GLN A 134 -8.14 -33.62 -26.15
C GLN A 134 -8.05 -34.17 -24.72
N ASN A 135 -7.41 -35.33 -24.59
CA ASN A 135 -7.00 -35.94 -23.32
C ASN A 135 -5.86 -35.12 -22.70
N GLN A 136 -6.16 -33.98 -22.10
CA GLN A 136 -5.28 -33.39 -21.09
C GLN A 136 -6.01 -33.42 -19.75
N ALA A 137 -5.50 -34.24 -18.84
CA ALA A 137 -5.87 -34.16 -17.44
C ALA A 137 -5.54 -32.73 -16.97
N ARG A 138 -6.55 -31.99 -16.53
CA ARG A 138 -6.35 -30.67 -15.94
C ARG A 138 -5.96 -30.91 -14.48
N GLU A 139 -4.70 -30.66 -14.16
CA GLU A 139 -4.26 -30.58 -12.77
C GLU A 139 -5.09 -29.51 -12.08
N LEU A 140 -5.85 -29.91 -11.05
CA LEU A 140 -6.53 -28.97 -10.18
C LEU A 140 -5.46 -28.28 -9.35
N PRO A 141 -5.56 -26.95 -9.13
CA PRO A 141 -4.67 -26.28 -8.20
C PRO A 141 -4.73 -26.98 -6.83
N PRO A 142 -3.61 -26.97 -6.08
CA PRO A 142 -3.57 -27.61 -4.77
C PRO A 142 -4.72 -27.07 -3.88
N PRO A 143 -5.31 -27.94 -3.04
CA PRO A 143 -6.33 -27.48 -2.09
C PRO A 143 -5.73 -26.41 -1.17
N LEU A 144 -6.54 -25.41 -0.80
CA LEU A 144 -6.13 -24.36 0.14
C LEU A 144 -5.66 -24.98 1.47
N PRO A 145 -4.77 -24.34 2.24
CA PRO A 145 -4.43 -24.81 3.57
C PRO A 145 -5.67 -24.92 4.47
N LEU A 146 -5.67 -25.90 5.39
CA LEU A 146 -6.80 -26.14 6.29
C LEU A 146 -7.24 -24.89 7.07
N PRO A 147 -6.34 -24.06 7.65
CA PRO A 147 -6.73 -22.81 8.32
C PRO A 147 -7.53 -21.85 7.43
N VAL A 148 -7.12 -21.73 6.16
CA VAL A 148 -7.81 -20.89 5.16
C VAL A 148 -9.17 -21.49 4.80
N GLN A 149 -9.25 -22.82 4.61
CA GLN A 149 -10.52 -23.50 4.38
C GLN A 149 -11.49 -23.31 5.55
N GLN A 150 -11.00 -23.41 6.78
CA GLN A 150 -11.78 -23.17 7.99
C GLN A 150 -12.34 -21.75 8.01
N PHE A 151 -11.50 -20.74 7.78
CA PHE A 151 -11.94 -19.36 7.69
C PHE A 151 -13.06 -19.18 6.64
N VAL A 152 -12.83 -19.66 5.41
CA VAL A 152 -13.80 -19.54 4.30
C VAL A 152 -15.13 -20.23 4.62
N ALA A 153 -15.09 -21.46 5.15
CA ALA A 153 -16.29 -22.23 5.49
C ALA A 153 -17.08 -21.57 6.64
N LEU A 154 -16.39 -21.11 7.68
CA LEU A 154 -17.00 -20.43 8.83
C LEU A 154 -17.66 -19.11 8.41
N LEU A 155 -17.03 -18.32 7.53
CA LEU A 155 -17.65 -17.12 6.94
C LEU A 155 -18.88 -17.46 6.09
N SER A 156 -18.85 -18.57 5.35
CA SER A 156 -20.03 -19.04 4.62
C SER A 156 -21.18 -19.38 5.56
N MET A 157 -20.91 -20.01 6.71
CA MET A 157 -21.93 -20.27 7.73
C MET A 157 -22.51 -18.95 8.27
N LEU A 158 -21.64 -17.98 8.59
CA LEU A 158 -22.07 -16.67 9.08
C LEU A 158 -22.97 -15.94 8.08
N GLY A 159 -22.74 -16.08 6.78
CA GLY A 159 -23.62 -15.49 5.74
C GLY A 159 -25.06 -16.01 5.82
N ILE A 160 -25.24 -17.27 6.19
CA ILE A 160 -26.57 -17.86 6.42
C ILE A 160 -27.11 -17.40 7.78
N LEU A 161 -26.31 -17.54 8.84
CA LEU A 161 -26.73 -17.32 10.23
C LEU A 161 -27.13 -15.87 10.50
N GLN A 162 -26.36 -14.90 10.01
CA GLN A 162 -26.62 -13.46 10.17
C GLN A 162 -27.91 -13.02 9.48
N THR A 163 -28.36 -13.73 8.44
CA THR A 163 -29.65 -13.46 7.79
C THR A 163 -30.83 -14.18 8.46
N ARG A 164 -30.55 -15.22 9.26
CA ARG A 164 -31.57 -16.00 9.99
C ARG A 164 -31.91 -15.40 11.36
N ILE A 165 -30.94 -14.82 12.06
CA ILE A 165 -31.11 -14.35 13.43
C ILE A 165 -32.17 -13.25 13.54
N LYS A 166 -33.11 -13.42 14.46
CA LYS A 166 -34.23 -12.51 14.71
C LYS A 166 -34.18 -12.02 16.15
N THR A 167 -33.48 -10.92 16.37
CA THR A 167 -33.32 -10.28 17.69
C THR A 167 -33.70 -8.81 17.65
N LYS A 168 -33.91 -8.18 18.81
CA LYS A 168 -34.19 -6.74 18.87
C LYS A 168 -32.99 -5.87 18.45
N SER A 169 -31.76 -6.37 18.67
CA SER A 169 -30.51 -5.63 18.42
C SER A 169 -29.49 -6.55 17.71
N PRO A 170 -29.73 -6.93 16.44
CA PRO A 170 -28.82 -7.79 15.67
C PRO A 170 -27.44 -7.16 15.44
N SER A 171 -27.32 -5.84 15.50
CA SER A 171 -26.05 -5.09 15.51
C SER A 171 -25.03 -5.62 16.52
N ARG A 172 -25.46 -6.14 17.67
CA ARG A 172 -24.56 -6.73 18.68
C ARG A 172 -23.88 -8.02 18.19
N PHE A 173 -24.66 -8.90 17.58
CA PHE A 173 -24.14 -10.13 16.96
C PHE A 173 -23.27 -9.79 15.76
N LEU A 174 -23.65 -8.77 14.98
CA LEU A 174 -22.87 -8.32 13.85
C LEU A 174 -21.52 -7.74 14.31
N SER A 175 -21.49 -6.86 15.31
CA SER A 175 -20.26 -6.22 15.81
C SER A 175 -19.23 -7.26 16.26
N THR A 176 -19.63 -8.19 17.12
CA THR A 176 -18.76 -9.27 17.63
C THR A 176 -18.29 -10.20 16.51
N THR A 177 -19.15 -10.48 15.54
CA THR A 177 -18.79 -11.26 14.35
C THR A 177 -17.71 -10.57 13.53
N LEU A 178 -17.91 -9.30 13.19
CA LEU A 178 -16.97 -8.54 12.36
C LEU A 178 -15.61 -8.38 13.05
N GLN A 179 -15.58 -8.16 14.36
CA GLN A 179 -14.33 -8.10 15.14
C GLN A 179 -13.57 -9.42 15.10
N ALA A 180 -14.25 -10.56 15.28
CA ALA A 180 -13.60 -11.87 15.23
C ALA A 180 -13.07 -12.21 13.83
N ILE A 181 -13.80 -11.83 12.78
CA ILE A 181 -13.31 -11.99 11.41
C ILE A 181 -12.07 -11.13 11.19
N LEU A 182 -12.07 -9.87 11.61
CA LEU A 182 -10.91 -8.97 11.46
C LEU A 182 -9.70 -9.53 12.20
N SER A 183 -9.88 -9.98 13.45
CA SER A 183 -8.81 -10.56 14.27
C SER A 183 -8.23 -11.85 13.67
N SER A 184 -9.08 -12.70 13.10
CA SER A 184 -8.62 -13.92 12.43
C SER A 184 -7.90 -13.58 11.12
N PHE A 185 -8.43 -12.62 10.35
CA PHE A 185 -7.80 -12.14 9.10
C PHE A 185 -6.43 -11.50 9.33
N SER A 186 -6.26 -10.68 10.38
CA SER A 186 -4.98 -10.06 10.71
C SER A 186 -3.92 -11.06 11.16
N SER A 187 -4.34 -12.26 11.59
CA SER A 187 -3.42 -13.33 12.03
C SER A 187 -2.87 -14.14 10.85
N SER A 188 -3.40 -13.97 9.63
CA SER A 188 -2.92 -14.68 8.44
C SER A 188 -1.99 -13.81 7.59
N GLN A 189 -0.85 -14.37 7.16
CA GLN A 189 0.05 -13.71 6.20
C GLN A 189 -0.10 -14.22 4.77
N ALA A 190 -0.55 -15.46 4.59
CA ALA A 190 -0.72 -16.10 3.27
C ALA A 190 -2.20 -16.21 2.87
N HIS A 191 -2.46 -16.41 1.56
CA HIS A 191 -3.79 -16.61 0.97
C HIS A 191 -4.84 -15.54 1.35
N ARG A 192 -4.38 -14.30 1.57
CA ARG A 192 -5.22 -13.20 2.05
C ARG A 192 -6.26 -12.79 1.01
N GLU A 193 -5.99 -12.96 -0.28
CA GLU A 193 -6.92 -12.68 -1.37
C GLU A 193 -8.14 -13.60 -1.37
N GLU A 194 -7.95 -14.89 -1.10
CA GLU A 194 -9.05 -15.85 -0.95
C GLU A 194 -9.90 -15.54 0.30
N MET A 195 -9.27 -15.11 1.39
CA MET A 195 -9.97 -14.65 2.59
C MET A 195 -10.79 -13.38 2.33
N ILE A 196 -10.25 -12.43 1.56
CA ILE A 196 -11.00 -11.22 1.13
C ILE A 196 -12.21 -11.60 0.29
N GLU A 197 -12.10 -12.57 -0.62
CA GLU A 197 -13.24 -13.03 -1.40
C GLU A 197 -14.36 -13.58 -0.49
N ALA A 198 -14.01 -14.35 0.54
CA ALA A 198 -14.97 -14.86 1.53
C ALA A 198 -15.61 -13.72 2.36
N ILE A 199 -14.81 -12.73 2.79
CA ILE A 199 -15.31 -11.52 3.47
C ILE A 199 -16.31 -10.79 2.58
N VAL A 200 -15.99 -10.58 1.31
CA VAL A 200 -16.87 -9.89 0.35
C VAL A 200 -18.18 -10.65 0.15
N LYS A 201 -18.14 -11.98 0.07
CA LYS A 201 -19.34 -12.83 -0.02
C LYS A 201 -20.22 -12.72 1.21
N LEU A 202 -19.63 -12.78 2.41
CA LEU A 202 -20.35 -12.61 3.67
C LEU A 202 -21.07 -11.26 3.71
N ILE A 203 -20.34 -10.16 3.45
CA ILE A 203 -20.91 -8.82 3.55
C ILE A 203 -22.07 -8.65 2.57
N LYS A 204 -21.94 -9.13 1.32
CA LYS A 204 -23.02 -9.09 0.32
C LYS A 204 -24.25 -9.90 0.75
N ALA A 205 -24.05 -11.04 1.43
CA ALA A 205 -25.15 -11.84 1.95
C ALA A 205 -25.89 -11.08 3.06
N VAL A 206 -25.15 -10.43 3.98
CA VAL A 206 -25.72 -9.68 5.11
C VAL A 206 -26.38 -8.37 4.67
N SER A 207 -25.78 -7.63 3.73
CA SER A 207 -26.31 -6.36 3.22
C SER A 207 -27.44 -6.52 2.21
N GLY A 208 -27.64 -7.72 1.66
CA GLY A 208 -28.60 -7.99 0.59
C GLY A 208 -28.18 -7.44 -0.79
N THR A 209 -26.93 -7.02 -0.98
CA THR A 209 -26.45 -6.44 -2.24
C THR A 209 -25.97 -7.53 -3.22
N SER A 210 -26.89 -8.15 -3.96
CA SER A 210 -26.55 -9.06 -5.07
C SER A 210 -26.48 -8.32 -6.42
N ARG A 211 -25.28 -7.97 -6.88
CA ARG A 211 -25.04 -7.71 -8.32
C ARG A 211 -24.77 -9.04 -9.04
N PRO A 212 -25.24 -9.24 -10.29
CA PRO A 212 -24.84 -10.39 -11.10
C PRO A 212 -23.30 -10.43 -11.19
N ALA A 213 -22.71 -11.62 -10.99
CA ALA A 213 -21.27 -11.79 -11.10
C ALA A 213 -20.79 -11.32 -12.49
N LEU A 214 -19.78 -10.44 -12.51
CA LEU A 214 -19.11 -10.06 -13.75
C LEU A 214 -18.40 -11.31 -14.32
N PRO A 215 -18.37 -11.49 -15.65
CA PRO A 215 -17.63 -12.61 -16.24
C PRO A 215 -16.13 -12.47 -15.91
N SER A 216 -15.57 -13.46 -15.21
CA SER A 216 -14.15 -13.49 -14.84
C SER A 216 -13.29 -13.52 -16.11
N ARG A 217 -12.49 -12.48 -16.34
CA ARG A 217 -11.44 -12.52 -17.35
C ARG A 217 -10.20 -13.13 -16.71
N LYS A 218 -9.97 -14.40 -17.06
CA LYS A 218 -8.88 -15.28 -16.62
C LYS A 218 -9.19 -16.01 -15.30
N SER A 219 -8.83 -17.29 -15.31
CA SER A 219 -9.36 -18.35 -14.46
C SER A 219 -8.95 -18.23 -12.99
N SER A 220 -9.83 -17.71 -12.14
CA SER A 220 -9.99 -18.22 -10.78
C SER A 220 -11.12 -19.24 -10.82
N GLY A 221 -10.73 -20.51 -10.90
CA GLY A 221 -11.65 -21.64 -10.98
C GLY A 221 -11.49 -22.50 -9.75
N MET A 222 -11.92 -22.02 -8.58
CA MET A 222 -12.32 -22.88 -7.47
C MET A 222 -13.04 -22.08 -6.40
N LEU A 223 -14.37 -22.09 -6.45
CA LEU A 223 -15.28 -21.98 -5.30
C LEU A 223 -16.61 -22.56 -5.79
N GLY A 224 -16.72 -23.89 -5.70
CA GLY A 224 -17.91 -24.63 -6.07
C GLY A 224 -18.99 -24.49 -5.01
N SER A 225 -19.61 -23.33 -4.88
CA SER A 225 -20.73 -23.10 -3.96
C SER A 225 -22.02 -22.81 -4.74
N ASN A 226 -22.47 -23.73 -5.61
CA ASN A 226 -23.67 -23.51 -6.43
C ASN A 226 -24.76 -24.60 -6.30
N ALA A 227 -24.66 -25.51 -5.32
CA ALA A 227 -25.64 -26.61 -5.20
C ALA A 227 -26.77 -26.39 -4.18
N ILE A 228 -26.72 -25.39 -3.30
CA ILE A 228 -27.62 -25.31 -2.11
C ILE A 228 -28.73 -24.24 -2.24
N ALA A 229 -28.84 -23.53 -3.37
CA ALA A 229 -29.87 -22.50 -3.59
C ALA A 229 -31.35 -23.00 -3.62
N LYS A 230 -31.62 -24.26 -3.25
CA LYS A 230 -32.97 -24.87 -3.20
C LYS A 230 -33.42 -25.36 -1.82
N ALA A 231 -32.55 -25.42 -0.82
CA ALA A 231 -32.94 -25.87 0.53
C ALA A 231 -33.47 -24.68 1.36
N GLN A 232 -34.61 -24.85 2.02
CA GLN A 232 -35.21 -23.80 2.86
C GLN A 232 -34.45 -23.71 4.19
N ASN A 233 -34.14 -22.48 4.62
CA ASN A 233 -33.53 -22.20 5.92
C ASN A 233 -34.58 -22.32 7.04
N ALA A 234 -34.20 -22.91 8.17
CA ALA A 234 -35.07 -22.95 9.35
C ALA A 234 -35.26 -21.54 9.94
N ALA A 235 -36.34 -21.34 10.69
CA ALA A 235 -36.57 -20.09 11.40
C ALA A 235 -35.56 -19.91 12.56
N ASP A 236 -35.54 -18.72 13.17
CA ASP A 236 -34.91 -18.54 14.48
C ASP A 236 -35.89 -19.07 15.55
N PRO A 237 -35.58 -20.18 16.25
CA PRO A 237 -36.48 -20.79 17.23
C PRO A 237 -36.72 -19.90 18.46
N GLU A 238 -35.81 -18.97 18.76
CA GLU A 238 -35.91 -18.03 19.88
C GLU A 238 -36.31 -16.61 19.43
N GLY A 239 -36.46 -16.40 18.12
CA GLY A 239 -36.83 -15.14 17.52
C GLY A 239 -38.34 -14.93 17.51
N PRO A 240 -38.82 -13.68 17.59
CA PRO A 240 -40.24 -13.42 17.35
C PRO A 240 -40.57 -13.69 15.87
N ASN A 241 -41.83 -14.02 15.59
CA ASN A 241 -42.30 -14.34 14.24
C ASN A 241 -42.04 -13.19 13.24
N VAL A 242 -42.20 -11.96 13.69
CA VAL A 242 -41.94 -10.72 12.95
C VAL A 242 -40.97 -9.85 13.75
N VAL A 243 -39.89 -9.41 13.11
CA VAL A 243 -38.99 -8.37 13.62
C VAL A 243 -39.02 -7.22 12.63
N GLU A 244 -39.41 -6.05 13.10
CA GLU A 244 -39.22 -4.80 12.38
C GLU A 244 -38.06 -4.05 13.03
N TYR A 245 -37.00 -3.82 12.26
CA TYR A 245 -35.86 -3.06 12.74
C TYR A 245 -36.13 -1.56 12.61
N THR A 246 -35.80 -0.82 13.67
CA THR A 246 -35.79 0.64 13.64
C THR A 246 -34.78 1.14 12.62
N ASP A 247 -34.97 2.36 12.12
CA ASP A 247 -34.02 2.95 11.18
C ASP A 247 -32.65 3.19 11.83
N ASP A 248 -32.62 3.47 13.14
CA ASP A 248 -31.38 3.56 13.94
C ASP A 248 -30.59 2.24 13.92
N GLU A 249 -31.28 1.10 14.06
CA GLU A 249 -30.66 -0.22 14.06
C GLU A 249 -30.12 -0.59 12.67
N LYS A 250 -30.82 -0.22 11.60
CA LYS A 250 -30.33 -0.39 10.22
C LYS A 250 -29.12 0.51 9.96
N ALA A 251 -29.15 1.75 10.44
CA ALA A 251 -28.04 2.68 10.32
C ALA A 251 -26.80 2.17 11.07
N LEU A 252 -27.00 1.59 12.26
CA LEU A 252 -25.94 0.97 13.06
C LEU A 252 -25.29 -0.20 12.32
N GLN A 253 -26.09 -1.12 11.77
CA GLN A 253 -25.59 -2.25 10.97
C GLN A 253 -24.84 -1.77 9.72
N LEU A 254 -25.40 -0.81 8.98
CA LEU A 254 -24.74 -0.25 7.80
C LEU A 254 -23.38 0.35 8.17
N LYS A 255 -23.32 1.12 9.26
CA LYS A 255 -22.07 1.75 9.69
C LYS A 255 -21.04 0.74 10.18
N LEU A 256 -21.45 -0.33 10.88
CA LEU A 256 -20.58 -1.46 11.22
C LEU A 256 -19.94 -2.08 9.98
N LEU A 257 -20.74 -2.35 8.93
CA LEU A 257 -20.23 -2.91 7.67
C LEU A 257 -19.28 -1.94 6.96
N GLN A 258 -19.62 -0.65 6.91
CA GLN A 258 -18.75 0.38 6.33
C GLN A 258 -17.40 0.47 7.05
N ALA A 259 -17.43 0.54 8.39
CA ALA A 259 -16.22 0.56 9.21
C ALA A 259 -15.39 -0.71 9.01
N PHE A 260 -16.02 -1.88 9.02
CA PHE A 260 -15.33 -3.15 8.80
C PHE A 260 -14.62 -3.21 7.45
N VAL A 261 -15.27 -2.80 6.35
CA VAL A 261 -14.62 -2.78 5.03
C VAL A 261 -13.39 -1.86 5.01
N THR A 262 -13.45 -0.70 5.69
CA THR A 262 -12.28 0.19 5.78
C THR A 262 -11.13 -0.45 6.59
N HIS A 263 -11.43 -1.09 7.72
CA HIS A 263 -10.41 -1.77 8.53
C HIS A 263 -9.79 -2.99 7.83
N VAL A 264 -10.59 -3.78 7.11
CA VAL A 264 -10.07 -4.90 6.30
C VAL A 264 -9.13 -4.41 5.21
N LEU A 265 -9.46 -3.30 4.54
CA LEU A 265 -8.60 -2.72 3.50
C LEU A 265 -7.29 -2.18 4.08
N GLU A 266 -7.35 -1.49 5.23
CA GLU A 266 -6.17 -1.02 5.96
C GLU A 266 -5.25 -2.17 6.32
N GLU A 267 -5.80 -3.16 7.03
CA GLU A 267 -5.08 -4.34 7.49
C GLU A 267 -4.45 -5.13 6.33
N TYR A 268 -5.16 -5.24 5.20
CA TYR A 268 -4.64 -5.91 4.02
C TYR A 268 -3.50 -5.15 3.32
N MET A 269 -3.69 -3.85 3.04
CA MET A 269 -2.73 -3.09 2.24
C MET A 269 -1.47 -2.71 3.02
N LEU A 270 -1.61 -2.38 4.32
CA LEU A 270 -0.45 -1.98 5.13
C LEU A 270 0.46 -3.14 5.50
N ASN A 271 -0.04 -4.38 5.41
CA ASN A 271 0.73 -5.60 5.68
C ASN A 271 1.03 -6.41 4.42
N PHE A 272 1.16 -5.76 3.25
CA PHE A 272 1.63 -6.47 2.06
C PHE A 272 3.02 -7.07 2.28
N PRO A 273 3.24 -8.34 1.92
CA PRO A 273 4.58 -8.90 1.93
C PRO A 273 5.43 -8.16 0.89
N ALA A 274 6.70 -7.93 1.27
CA ALA A 274 7.69 -7.32 0.40
C ALA A 274 7.81 -8.14 -0.88
N TYR A 275 7.82 -7.46 -2.03
CA TYR A 275 7.81 -8.14 -3.32
C TYR A 275 8.59 -7.33 -4.35
N ASP A 276 9.86 -7.69 -4.54
CA ASP A 276 10.74 -7.19 -5.60
C ASP A 276 10.60 -5.68 -5.90
N ASN A 277 10.77 -4.87 -4.85
CA ASN A 277 10.71 -3.41 -4.88
C ASN A 277 9.39 -2.79 -5.36
N VAL A 278 8.28 -3.52 -5.36
CA VAL A 278 6.94 -2.99 -5.69
C VAL A 278 6.31 -2.32 -4.47
N PRO A 279 6.17 -0.98 -4.43
CA PRO A 279 5.56 -0.30 -3.30
C PRO A 279 4.03 -0.39 -3.36
N GLY A 280 3.39 -1.03 -2.39
CA GLY A 280 1.92 -1.05 -2.32
C GLY A 280 1.26 -1.60 -3.60
N LEU A 281 0.46 -0.76 -4.28
CA LEU A 281 -0.12 -1.05 -5.61
C LEU A 281 0.62 -0.35 -6.76
N ALA A 282 1.78 0.23 -6.48
CA ALA A 282 2.60 1.06 -7.34
C ALA A 282 1.77 2.11 -8.07
N TRP A 283 0.81 2.72 -7.38
CA TRP A 283 -0.07 3.73 -7.95
C TRP A 283 0.72 4.92 -8.48
N CYS A 284 1.73 5.41 -7.76
CA CYS A 284 2.57 6.50 -8.26
C CYS A 284 3.20 6.15 -9.61
N SER A 285 3.92 5.03 -9.68
CA SER A 285 4.61 4.60 -10.91
C SER A 285 3.64 4.38 -12.06
N ARG A 286 2.52 3.68 -11.82
CA ARG A 286 1.54 3.38 -12.87
C ARG A 286 0.80 4.62 -13.37
N ILE A 287 0.57 5.62 -12.52
CA ILE A 287 0.02 6.91 -12.94
C ILE A 287 1.04 7.64 -13.82
N MET A 288 2.28 7.74 -13.36
CA MET A 288 3.33 8.45 -14.10
C MET A 288 3.67 7.78 -15.44
N GLU A 289 3.73 6.44 -15.49
CA GLU A 289 3.91 5.68 -16.74
C GLU A 289 2.78 5.95 -17.74
N LYS A 290 1.56 6.17 -17.25
CA LYS A 290 0.39 6.42 -18.09
C LYS A 290 0.32 7.87 -18.57
N VAL A 291 0.62 8.84 -17.70
CA VAL A 291 0.47 10.27 -17.99
C VAL A 291 1.73 10.84 -18.66
N HIS A 292 2.91 10.32 -18.31
CA HIS A 292 4.22 10.71 -18.84
C HIS A 292 4.97 9.52 -19.46
N PRO A 293 4.44 8.92 -20.54
CA PRO A 293 5.09 7.79 -21.20
C PRO A 293 6.50 8.14 -21.72
N GLU A 294 6.78 9.40 -22.02
CA GLU A 294 8.09 9.89 -22.45
C GLU A 294 9.18 9.76 -21.38
N ARG A 295 8.79 9.59 -20.12
CA ARG A 295 9.71 9.40 -18.98
C ARG A 295 9.99 7.94 -18.67
N THR A 296 9.32 7.02 -19.35
CA THR A 296 9.56 5.58 -19.17
C THR A 296 10.86 5.18 -19.86
N ILE A 297 11.66 4.34 -19.19
CA ILE A 297 12.93 3.88 -19.73
C ILE A 297 12.63 2.82 -20.81
N PRO A 298 13.06 3.03 -22.07
CA PRO A 298 12.86 2.03 -23.12
C PRO A 298 13.44 0.68 -22.71
N GLU A 299 12.75 -0.40 -23.06
CA GLU A 299 13.17 -1.80 -22.81
C GLU A 299 13.13 -2.27 -21.34
N SER A 300 12.85 -1.37 -20.39
CA SER A 300 12.59 -1.75 -19.00
C SER A 300 11.15 -2.24 -18.81
N LEU A 301 10.95 -3.20 -17.91
CA LEU A 301 9.61 -3.68 -17.56
C LEU A 301 8.94 -2.64 -16.65
N THR A 302 7.83 -2.07 -17.11
CA THR A 302 7.09 -1.05 -16.37
C THR A 302 6.30 -1.65 -15.21
N MET A 303 6.00 -0.88 -14.17
CA MET A 303 5.13 -1.34 -13.08
C MET A 303 3.73 -1.69 -13.61
N ALA A 304 3.21 -0.96 -14.59
CA ALA A 304 1.96 -1.30 -15.26
C ALA A 304 2.02 -2.69 -15.93
N ASP A 305 3.11 -3.03 -16.61
CA ASP A 305 3.31 -4.33 -17.24
C ASP A 305 3.43 -5.46 -16.20
N ARG A 306 4.14 -5.21 -15.10
CA ARG A 306 4.25 -6.16 -13.98
C ARG A 306 2.89 -6.50 -13.40
N PHE A 307 2.08 -5.50 -13.07
CA PHE A 307 0.71 -5.71 -12.57
C PHE A 307 -0.25 -6.36 -13.59
N ALA A 308 0.07 -6.28 -14.89
CA ALA A 308 -0.71 -6.92 -15.94
C ALA A 308 -0.29 -8.39 -16.23
N SER A 309 0.99 -8.72 -16.01
CA SER A 309 1.58 -10.02 -16.36
C SER A 309 1.76 -10.95 -15.17
N GLU A 310 2.10 -10.42 -14.00
CA GLU A 310 2.38 -11.19 -12.79
C GLU A 310 1.09 -11.52 -12.03
N GLN A 311 0.85 -12.81 -11.79
CA GLN A 311 -0.41 -13.28 -11.19
C GLN A 311 -0.63 -12.74 -9.77
N LYS A 312 0.41 -12.70 -8.93
CA LYS A 312 0.34 -12.22 -7.54
C LYS A 312 -0.12 -10.76 -7.47
N LEU A 313 0.52 -9.90 -8.25
CA LEU A 313 0.16 -8.47 -8.34
C LEU A 313 -1.24 -8.26 -8.92
N ASN A 314 -1.64 -9.10 -9.88
CA ASN A 314 -2.98 -9.06 -10.45
C ASN A 314 -4.06 -9.43 -9.42
N ARG A 315 -3.81 -10.47 -8.61
CA ARG A 315 -4.71 -10.86 -7.50
C ARG A 315 -4.89 -9.73 -6.48
N ARG A 316 -3.82 -8.96 -6.17
CA ARG A 316 -3.93 -7.78 -5.31
C ARG A 316 -4.88 -6.71 -5.89
N ILE A 317 -4.80 -6.45 -7.19
CA ILE A 317 -5.74 -5.54 -7.88
C ILE A 317 -7.17 -6.03 -7.76
N ASP A 318 -7.41 -7.32 -8.01
CA ASP A 318 -8.74 -7.91 -7.96
C ASP A 318 -9.35 -7.84 -6.56
N ALA A 319 -8.58 -8.20 -5.52
CA ALA A 319 -9.01 -8.12 -4.12
C ALA A 319 -9.42 -6.68 -3.73
N ILE A 320 -8.59 -5.68 -4.06
CA ILE A 320 -8.90 -4.26 -3.80
C ILE A 320 -10.09 -3.81 -4.64
N GLY A 321 -10.20 -4.23 -5.90
CA GLY A 321 -11.34 -3.94 -6.75
C GLY A 321 -12.67 -4.46 -6.19
N GLN A 322 -12.66 -5.64 -5.56
CA GLN A 322 -13.82 -6.19 -4.87
C GLN A 322 -14.20 -5.35 -3.65
N LEU A 323 -13.24 -4.96 -2.80
CA LEU A 323 -13.48 -4.09 -1.63
C LEU A 323 -13.97 -2.69 -2.03
N VAL A 324 -13.40 -2.09 -3.09
CA VAL A 324 -13.85 -0.80 -3.65
C VAL A 324 -15.30 -0.88 -4.13
N THR A 325 -15.66 -1.98 -4.81
CA THR A 325 -17.02 -2.19 -5.29
C THR A 325 -17.99 -2.39 -4.12
N LEU A 326 -17.58 -3.18 -3.13
CA LEU A 326 -18.36 -3.42 -1.93
C LEU A 326 -18.61 -2.13 -1.14
N ALA A 327 -17.60 -1.29 -0.95
CA ALA A 327 -17.77 0.00 -0.28
C ALA A 327 -18.75 0.93 -1.02
N LYS A 328 -18.81 0.86 -2.36
CA LYS A 328 -19.82 1.58 -3.15
C LYS A 328 -21.22 1.00 -2.93
N ASP A 329 -21.35 -0.32 -2.86
CA ASP A 329 -22.63 -0.99 -2.57
C ASP A 329 -23.14 -0.69 -1.15
N LEU A 330 -22.24 -0.41 -0.20
CA LEU A 330 -22.55 0.07 1.15
C LEU A 330 -22.79 1.60 1.22
N ASN A 331 -22.92 2.29 0.08
CA ASN A 331 -23.17 3.74 -0.03
C ASN A 331 -22.12 4.61 0.67
N LEU A 332 -20.88 4.16 0.76
CA LEU A 332 -19.80 4.91 1.41
C LEU A 332 -19.31 6.02 0.48
N SER A 333 -19.55 7.27 0.83
CA SER A 333 -19.27 8.44 -0.02
C SER A 333 -17.79 8.87 0.04
N ASN A 334 -17.34 9.64 -0.96
CA ASN A 334 -15.98 10.18 -0.96
C ASN A 334 -15.76 11.22 0.15
N GLU A 335 -16.79 12.00 0.50
CA GLU A 335 -16.75 12.98 1.57
C GLU A 335 -16.55 12.33 2.95
N GLU A 336 -17.27 11.23 3.22
CA GLU A 336 -17.09 10.45 4.45
C GLU A 336 -15.69 9.87 4.56
N LEU A 337 -15.13 9.35 3.46
CA LEU A 337 -13.76 8.81 3.43
C LEU A 337 -12.72 9.88 3.71
N LEU A 338 -12.84 11.04 3.06
CA LEU A 338 -11.92 12.15 3.28
C LEU A 338 -12.00 12.70 4.70
N THR A 339 -13.21 12.82 5.23
CA THR A 339 -13.43 13.27 6.62
C THR A 339 -12.78 12.30 7.60
N ALA A 340 -12.95 10.99 7.41
CA ALA A 340 -12.32 9.98 8.25
C ALA A 340 -10.78 9.99 8.13
N ALA A 341 -10.24 10.19 6.93
CA ALA A 341 -8.79 10.23 6.69
C ALA A 341 -8.11 11.48 7.30
N THR A 342 -8.84 12.59 7.44
CA THR A 342 -8.32 13.87 7.96
C THR A 342 -8.61 14.12 9.43
N THR A 343 -9.54 13.37 10.03
CA THR A 343 -9.86 13.55 11.44
C THR A 343 -8.80 12.86 12.30
N ALA A 344 -8.22 13.58 13.27
CA ALA A 344 -7.33 12.98 14.26
C ALA A 344 -8.06 11.83 15.00
N GLU A 345 -7.45 10.64 15.02
CA GLU A 345 -7.99 9.50 15.76
C GLU A 345 -8.14 9.88 17.23
N LYS A 346 -9.39 9.99 17.67
CA LYS A 346 -9.68 9.95 19.10
C LYS A 346 -9.51 8.49 19.51
N MET A 347 -8.34 8.12 20.02
CA MET A 347 -8.23 6.86 20.75
C MET A 347 -9.30 6.90 21.85
N PRO A 348 -10.20 5.91 21.92
CA PRO A 348 -11.19 5.89 23.00
C PRO A 348 -10.43 5.91 24.33
N GLU A 349 -10.81 6.81 25.23
CA GLU A 349 -10.12 7.06 26.53
C GLU A 349 -10.10 5.80 27.44
N SER A 350 -10.85 4.76 27.06
CA SER A 350 -10.68 3.40 27.52
C SER A 350 -10.80 2.46 26.31
N VAL A 351 -9.96 1.42 26.25
CA VAL A 351 -10.29 0.21 25.48
C VAL A 351 -11.61 -0.29 26.08
N GLY A 352 -12.74 0.01 25.42
CA GLY A 352 -14.02 -0.53 25.86
C GLY A 352 -13.91 -2.05 25.87
N ASP A 353 -14.44 -2.70 26.91
CA ASP A 353 -14.59 -4.15 26.88
C ASP A 353 -15.35 -4.52 25.59
N GLU A 354 -14.94 -5.62 24.95
CA GLU A 354 -15.58 -6.16 23.74
C GLU A 354 -17.10 -6.39 23.92
N ASP A 355 -17.54 -6.43 25.18
CA ASP A 355 -18.92 -6.59 25.65
C ASP A 355 -19.77 -5.31 25.66
N ASP A 356 -19.19 -4.11 25.44
CA ASP A 356 -19.94 -2.85 25.35
C ASP A 356 -20.15 -2.45 23.87
N PRO A 357 -21.26 -2.87 23.24
CA PRO A 357 -21.53 -2.55 21.84
C PRO A 357 -21.79 -1.05 21.66
N PRO A 358 -21.47 -0.48 20.47
CA PRO A 358 -21.71 0.93 20.18
C PRO A 358 -23.19 1.26 20.38
N SER A 359 -23.45 2.37 21.08
CA SER A 359 -24.80 2.80 21.42
C SER A 359 -25.47 3.56 20.28
N SER A 360 -24.67 4.09 19.34
CA SER A 360 -25.15 4.76 18.13
C SER A 360 -24.19 4.58 16.95
N ALA A 361 -24.70 4.78 15.72
CA ALA A 361 -23.90 4.71 14.51
C ALA A 361 -22.77 5.77 14.47
N ALA A 362 -22.96 6.92 15.12
CA ALA A 362 -21.95 7.98 15.15
C ALA A 362 -20.71 7.60 15.97
N GLU A 363 -20.82 6.63 16.88
CA GLU A 363 -19.72 6.13 17.71
C GLU A 363 -18.82 5.14 16.99
N ILE A 364 -19.19 4.70 15.77
CA ILE A 364 -18.42 3.73 15.00
C ILE A 364 -17.52 4.50 14.01
N PRO A 365 -16.21 4.64 14.30
CA PRO A 365 -15.29 5.30 13.39
C PRO A 365 -15.01 4.42 12.17
N LEU A 366 -14.85 5.07 11.02
CA LEU A 366 -14.17 4.45 9.88
C LEU A 366 -12.67 4.41 10.18
N SER A 367 -11.95 3.43 9.64
CA SER A 367 -10.49 3.39 9.82
C SER A 367 -9.86 4.53 9.01
N ARG A 368 -8.88 5.24 9.58
CA ARG A 368 -8.28 6.43 8.97
C ARG A 368 -7.52 6.06 7.69
N HIS A 369 -6.54 5.15 7.78
CA HIS A 369 -5.75 4.76 6.63
C HIS A 369 -6.59 3.96 5.63
N GLY A 370 -7.46 3.07 6.10
CA GLY A 370 -8.38 2.34 5.22
C GLY A 370 -9.31 3.27 4.44
N SER A 371 -9.77 4.36 5.05
CA SER A 371 -10.56 5.37 4.34
C SER A 371 -9.74 6.11 3.28
N LEU A 372 -8.51 6.48 3.61
CA LEU A 372 -7.57 7.09 2.68
C LEU A 372 -7.26 6.16 1.49
N LEU A 373 -6.88 4.90 1.76
CA LEU A 373 -6.58 3.86 0.77
C LEU A 373 -7.76 3.66 -0.18
N LEU A 374 -8.98 3.56 0.36
CA LEU A 374 -10.19 3.38 -0.42
C LEU A 374 -10.52 4.61 -1.28
N TYR A 375 -10.37 5.81 -0.72
CA TYR A 375 -10.55 7.05 -1.46
C TYR A 375 -9.56 7.15 -2.62
N THR A 376 -8.27 6.92 -2.36
CA THR A 376 -7.21 6.95 -3.37
C THR A 376 -7.45 5.90 -4.44
N ALA A 377 -7.82 4.67 -4.08
CA ALA A 377 -8.16 3.63 -5.06
C ALA A 377 -9.25 4.09 -6.03
N ARG A 378 -10.27 4.81 -5.55
CA ARG A 378 -11.31 5.41 -6.40
C ARG A 378 -10.73 6.50 -7.30
N GLN A 379 -9.91 7.40 -6.77
CA GLN A 379 -9.31 8.49 -7.55
C GLN A 379 -8.33 7.99 -8.62
N VAL A 380 -7.46 7.05 -8.27
CA VAL A 380 -6.50 6.44 -9.19
C VAL A 380 -7.22 5.67 -10.30
N SER A 381 -8.34 5.01 -9.98
CA SER A 381 -9.12 4.27 -10.98
C SER A 381 -9.63 5.15 -12.13
N THR A 382 -9.88 6.45 -11.89
CA THR A 382 -10.36 7.36 -12.95
C THR A 382 -9.27 7.66 -13.97
N VAL A 383 -8.00 7.61 -13.57
CA VAL A 383 -6.84 7.79 -14.45
C VAL A 383 -6.41 6.47 -15.06
N LEU A 384 -6.25 5.40 -14.27
CA LEU A 384 -5.75 4.12 -14.79
C LEU A 384 -6.79 3.37 -15.63
N TYR A 385 -8.08 3.48 -15.31
CA TYR A 385 -9.18 2.78 -15.97
C TYR A 385 -10.31 3.73 -16.37
N PRO A 386 -10.04 4.70 -17.28
CA PRO A 386 -11.03 5.69 -17.66
C PRO A 386 -12.25 5.01 -18.28
N LYS A 387 -13.43 5.25 -17.71
CA LYS A 387 -14.69 4.80 -18.29
C LYS A 387 -15.12 5.82 -19.34
N THR A 388 -15.58 5.33 -20.49
CA THR A 388 -16.03 6.14 -21.64
C THR A 388 -17.23 7.06 -21.35
N ASP A 389 -17.96 6.85 -20.23
CA ASP A 389 -19.22 7.53 -19.90
C ASP A 389 -19.27 8.21 -18.51
N THR A 390 -18.13 8.40 -17.83
CA THR A 390 -18.14 9.17 -16.58
C THR A 390 -18.20 10.66 -16.88
N GLN A 391 -19.39 11.25 -16.72
CA GLN A 391 -19.53 12.70 -16.61
C GLN A 391 -18.60 13.20 -15.48
N VAL A 392 -17.50 13.83 -15.89
CA VAL A 392 -16.63 14.64 -15.03
C VAL A 392 -17.48 15.85 -14.60
N GLY A 393 -18.16 15.75 -13.46
CA GLY A 393 -18.97 16.87 -12.97
C GLY A 393 -19.96 16.48 -11.89
N ALA A 394 -19.53 16.57 -10.63
CA ALA A 394 -20.42 16.85 -9.49
C ALA A 394 -19.64 17.12 -8.20
N GLU A 395 -18.50 16.47 -7.96
CA GLU A 395 -17.72 16.66 -6.73
C GLU A 395 -16.61 17.71 -6.92
N PRO A 396 -16.38 18.60 -5.93
CA PRO A 396 -15.29 19.56 -5.98
C PRO A 396 -13.96 18.83 -6.06
N ALA A 397 -13.02 19.38 -6.82
CA ALA A 397 -11.70 18.80 -6.97
C ALA A 397 -11.01 18.63 -5.60
N PHE A 398 -10.33 17.51 -5.44
CA PHE A 398 -9.37 17.33 -4.36
C PHE A 398 -8.11 18.09 -4.75
N GLU A 399 -7.77 19.09 -3.94
CA GLU A 399 -6.67 20.02 -4.20
C GLU A 399 -5.53 19.76 -3.24
N LEU A 400 -4.33 20.13 -3.66
CA LEU A 400 -3.12 19.95 -2.86
C LEU A 400 -3.20 20.80 -1.58
N PHE A 401 -3.55 22.09 -1.71
CA PHE A 401 -3.82 22.97 -0.58
C PHE A 401 -5.32 23.18 -0.36
N PRO A 402 -5.82 23.10 0.90
CA PRO A 402 -5.13 22.58 2.09
C PRO A 402 -5.23 21.04 2.22
N LYS A 403 -6.06 20.38 1.41
CA LYS A 403 -6.57 19.03 1.70
C LYS A 403 -5.49 17.95 1.70
N HIS A 404 -4.58 17.95 0.72
CA HIS A 404 -3.50 16.97 0.67
C HIS A 404 -2.48 17.19 1.79
N GLN A 405 -2.20 18.46 2.14
CA GLN A 405 -1.37 18.76 3.30
C GLN A 405 -2.00 18.25 4.60
N ASP A 406 -3.30 18.43 4.79
CA ASP A 406 -4.00 17.92 5.97
C ASP A 406 -3.90 16.38 6.03
N LEU A 407 -3.95 15.68 4.90
CA LEU A 407 -3.69 14.24 4.88
C LEU A 407 -2.26 13.90 5.29
N LEU A 408 -1.25 14.60 4.75
CA LEU A 408 0.16 14.38 5.12
C LEU A 408 0.36 14.53 6.63
N LYS A 409 -0.19 15.59 7.23
CA LYS A 409 -0.07 15.87 8.66
C LYS A 409 -0.77 14.83 9.55
N ASN A 410 -1.91 14.32 9.10
CA ASN A 410 -2.73 13.41 9.91
C ASN A 410 -2.45 11.93 9.68
N CYS A 411 -1.86 11.55 8.55
CA CYS A 411 -1.62 10.14 8.19
C CYS A 411 -0.14 9.72 8.26
N LEU A 412 0.80 10.68 8.24
CA LEU A 412 2.23 10.37 8.33
C LEU A 412 2.82 10.81 9.67
N ALA A 413 4.03 10.34 9.97
CA ALA A 413 4.76 10.76 11.15
C ALA A 413 5.04 12.28 11.10
N SER A 414 4.84 12.97 12.22
CA SER A 414 5.17 14.40 12.31
C SER A 414 6.68 14.62 12.15
N PRO A 415 7.12 15.61 11.35
CA PRO A 415 8.52 16.02 11.28
C PRO A 415 9.13 16.41 12.64
N GLU A 416 8.29 16.80 13.61
CA GLU A 416 8.70 17.23 14.95
C GLU A 416 9.03 16.07 15.90
N MET A 417 8.56 14.85 15.61
CA MET A 417 8.70 13.67 16.49
C MET A 417 10.11 13.03 16.45
N GLY A 418 11.11 13.79 15.97
CA GLY A 418 12.50 13.37 15.83
C GLY A 418 12.85 12.97 14.39
N GLN A 419 14.14 13.14 14.04
CA GLN A 419 14.69 12.69 12.76
C GLN A 419 14.60 11.17 12.66
N GLY A 420 13.85 10.65 11.68
CA GLY A 420 13.99 9.24 11.26
C GLY A 420 12.72 8.44 10.98
N ASN A 421 11.53 8.89 11.40
CA ASN A 421 10.30 8.10 11.20
C ASN A 421 9.53 8.47 9.93
N LEU A 422 9.52 9.76 9.54
CA LEU A 422 8.87 10.19 8.31
C LEU A 422 9.58 9.61 7.08
N GLY A 423 8.84 8.87 6.26
CA GLY A 423 9.31 8.10 5.12
C GLY A 423 9.53 6.61 5.42
N THR A 424 9.39 6.18 6.67
CA THR A 424 9.52 4.75 7.08
C THR A 424 8.18 4.06 7.32
N GLU A 425 7.07 4.78 7.07
CA GLU A 425 5.73 4.21 7.09
C GLU A 425 5.59 3.08 6.05
N PRO A 426 4.58 2.19 6.19
CA PRO A 426 4.35 1.14 5.21
C PRO A 426 4.28 1.67 3.77
N GLU A 427 4.98 1.00 2.85
CA GLU A 427 5.12 1.50 1.47
C GLU A 427 3.77 1.72 0.77
N ALA A 428 2.75 0.93 1.11
CA ALA A 428 1.39 1.11 0.61
C ALA A 428 0.76 2.45 1.02
N LEU A 429 1.03 2.92 2.24
CA LEU A 429 0.55 4.22 2.72
C LEU A 429 1.26 5.36 1.99
N LEU A 430 2.58 5.25 1.82
CA LEU A 430 3.39 6.23 1.11
C LEU A 430 3.01 6.33 -0.38
N ASP A 431 2.86 5.19 -1.06
CA ASP A 431 2.35 5.10 -2.44
C ASP A 431 0.98 5.77 -2.56
N THR A 432 0.11 5.55 -1.57
CA THR A 432 -1.24 6.12 -1.52
C THR A 432 -1.25 7.64 -1.40
N VAL A 433 -0.50 8.19 -0.45
CA VAL A 433 -0.48 9.63 -0.21
C VAL A 433 0.20 10.34 -1.38
N LEU A 434 1.33 9.81 -1.87
CA LEU A 434 2.03 10.41 -3.00
C LEU A 434 1.21 10.33 -4.29
N ALA A 435 0.49 9.24 -4.54
CA ALA A 435 -0.38 9.11 -5.71
C ALA A 435 -1.48 10.20 -5.73
N LEU A 436 -2.07 10.55 -4.59
CA LEU A 436 -3.02 11.67 -4.53
C LEU A 436 -2.36 13.01 -4.88
N GLY A 437 -1.16 13.28 -4.37
CA GLY A 437 -0.42 14.50 -4.67
C GLY A 437 -0.09 14.61 -6.17
N LEU A 438 0.33 13.50 -6.79
CA LEU A 438 0.55 13.42 -8.24
C LEU A 438 -0.75 13.67 -9.02
N LEU A 439 -1.87 13.07 -8.61
CA LEU A 439 -3.16 13.32 -9.25
C LEU A 439 -3.60 14.78 -9.17
N CYS A 440 -3.29 15.48 -8.07
CA CYS A 440 -3.54 16.92 -7.97
C CYS A 440 -2.71 17.70 -8.99
N LEU A 441 -1.42 17.38 -9.13
CA LEU A 441 -0.55 18.01 -10.13
C LEU A 441 -1.05 17.80 -11.56
N GLU A 442 -1.39 16.56 -11.92
CA GLU A 442 -1.86 16.23 -13.28
C GLU A 442 -3.20 16.89 -13.63
N ARG A 443 -3.96 17.30 -12.63
CA ARG A 443 -5.25 17.99 -12.80
C ARG A 443 -5.13 19.51 -12.66
N ASP A 444 -3.91 20.04 -12.49
CA ASP A 444 -3.66 21.45 -12.14
C ASP A 444 -4.46 21.91 -10.90
N ALA A 445 -4.70 20.97 -9.98
CA ALA A 445 -5.50 21.16 -8.76
C ALA A 445 -4.59 21.48 -7.57
N ILE A 446 -3.76 22.51 -7.71
CA ILE A 446 -2.80 22.90 -6.67
C ILE A 446 -3.52 23.58 -5.49
N GLY A 447 -4.54 24.38 -5.78
CA GLY A 447 -5.20 25.22 -4.78
C GLY A 447 -4.30 26.37 -4.32
N GLU A 448 -4.77 27.15 -3.35
CA GLU A 448 -4.01 28.27 -2.78
C GLU A 448 -3.60 27.96 -1.33
N PRO A 449 -2.30 28.02 -0.98
CA PRO A 449 -1.88 27.95 0.40
C PRO A 449 -2.37 29.19 1.16
N LYS A 450 -2.67 29.03 2.45
CA LYS A 450 -3.11 30.11 3.36
C LYS A 450 -2.02 31.16 3.56
N ASN A 451 -0.76 30.73 3.57
CA ASN A 451 0.43 31.55 3.74
C ASN A 451 1.69 30.78 3.29
N ASP A 452 2.81 31.48 3.22
CA ASP A 452 4.09 30.91 2.81
C ASP A 452 4.57 29.84 3.78
N GLU A 453 4.24 29.96 5.07
CA GLU A 453 4.56 28.91 6.05
C GLU A 453 3.86 27.59 5.71
N GLN A 454 2.57 27.63 5.36
CA GLN A 454 1.83 26.43 4.97
C GLN A 454 2.45 25.78 3.72
N PHE A 455 2.86 26.60 2.75
CA PHE A 455 3.52 26.13 1.54
C PHE A 455 4.86 25.46 1.85
N ASN A 456 5.69 26.10 2.66
CA ASN A 456 7.01 25.59 3.05
C ASN A 456 6.91 24.31 3.90
N GLU A 457 5.95 24.24 4.83
CA GLU A 457 5.68 23.02 5.61
C GLU A 457 5.31 21.84 4.70
N TYR A 458 4.48 22.07 3.68
CA TYR A 458 4.14 21.05 2.71
C TYR A 458 5.39 20.55 1.97
N LEU A 459 6.17 21.49 1.42
CA LEU A 459 7.39 21.15 0.69
C LEU A 459 8.40 20.40 1.55
N GLN A 460 8.55 20.80 2.82
CA GLN A 460 9.44 20.12 3.77
C GLN A 460 9.04 18.65 3.94
N VAL A 461 7.75 18.35 4.12
CA VAL A 461 7.28 16.96 4.27
C VAL A 461 7.58 16.13 3.02
N VAL A 462 7.17 16.58 1.83
CA VAL A 462 7.40 15.81 0.60
C VAL A 462 8.88 15.69 0.23
N ALA A 463 9.68 16.73 0.55
CA ALA A 463 11.13 16.71 0.42
C ALA A 463 11.78 15.66 1.33
N LEU A 464 11.36 15.57 2.59
CA LEU A 464 11.84 14.56 3.53
C LEU A 464 11.47 13.14 3.07
N LEU A 465 10.27 12.93 2.54
CA LEU A 465 9.89 11.65 1.93
C LEU A 465 10.84 11.29 0.77
N SER A 466 11.22 12.25 -0.06
CA SER A 466 12.16 12.00 -1.16
C SER A 466 13.55 11.56 -0.71
N SER A 467 13.95 11.92 0.51
CA SER A 467 15.25 11.56 1.10
C SER A 467 15.18 10.28 1.93
N ASN A 468 14.13 10.09 2.73
CA ASN A 468 14.07 9.08 3.77
C ASN A 468 13.41 7.76 3.33
N CYS A 469 12.55 7.77 2.30
CA CYS A 469 11.84 6.56 1.89
C CYS A 469 12.82 5.45 1.48
N PRO A 470 12.73 4.22 2.01
CA PRO A 470 13.61 3.11 1.61
C PRO A 470 13.42 2.72 0.13
N ASN A 471 12.19 2.74 -0.36
CA ASN A 471 11.85 2.39 -1.74
C ASN A 471 12.27 3.50 -2.72
N ALA A 472 13.15 3.15 -3.66
CA ALA A 472 13.70 4.08 -4.64
C ALA A 472 12.64 4.69 -5.59
N ASN A 473 11.59 3.93 -5.94
CA ASN A 473 10.50 4.44 -6.79
C ASN A 473 9.74 5.55 -6.07
N LEU A 474 9.36 5.32 -4.80
CA LEU A 474 8.65 6.32 -4.00
C LEU A 474 9.50 7.56 -3.75
N ARG A 475 10.81 7.42 -3.51
CA ARG A 475 11.74 8.57 -3.42
C ARG A 475 11.70 9.42 -4.68
N GLY A 476 11.76 8.79 -5.86
CA GLY A 476 11.72 9.49 -7.14
C GLY A 476 10.41 10.26 -7.35
N HIS A 477 9.28 9.65 -7.03
CA HIS A 477 7.96 10.29 -7.12
C HIS A 477 7.78 11.43 -6.13
N ALA A 478 8.24 11.26 -4.89
CA ALA A 478 8.26 12.33 -3.91
C ALA A 478 9.14 13.51 -4.37
N HIS A 479 10.32 13.24 -4.90
CA HIS A 479 11.19 14.28 -5.46
C HIS A 479 10.52 15.02 -6.64
N TYR A 480 9.83 14.30 -7.53
CA TYR A 480 9.07 14.90 -8.62
C TYR A 480 7.95 15.80 -8.11
N LEU A 481 7.18 15.34 -7.11
CA LEU A 481 6.12 16.11 -6.46
C LEU A 481 6.69 17.37 -5.82
N THR A 482 7.75 17.28 -5.00
CA THR A 482 8.41 18.43 -4.38
C THR A 482 8.86 19.46 -5.42
N SER A 483 9.57 19.00 -6.45
CA SER A 483 10.14 19.89 -7.47
C SER A 483 9.06 20.60 -8.28
N THR A 484 7.97 19.89 -8.61
CA THR A 484 6.88 20.46 -9.41
C THR A 484 6.04 21.44 -8.58
N VAL A 485 5.76 21.13 -7.31
CA VAL A 485 5.04 22.03 -6.40
C VAL A 485 5.87 23.28 -6.11
N LEU A 486 7.18 23.14 -5.87
CA LEU A 486 8.06 24.29 -5.68
C LEU A 486 7.96 25.25 -6.87
N ARG A 487 8.05 24.74 -8.10
CA ARG A 487 7.95 25.56 -9.33
C ARG A 487 6.56 26.15 -9.58
N SER A 488 5.51 25.57 -8.99
CA SER A 488 4.15 26.10 -9.15
C SER A 488 3.91 27.39 -8.35
N GLN A 489 4.79 27.73 -7.40
CA GLN A 489 4.71 28.96 -6.64
C GLN A 489 5.09 30.16 -7.54
N PRO A 490 4.16 31.08 -7.86
CA PRO A 490 4.46 32.24 -8.69
C PRO A 490 5.47 33.21 -8.07
N ASP A 491 5.59 33.27 -6.73
CA ASP A 491 6.54 34.16 -6.07
C ASP A 491 7.97 33.58 -6.03
N ASP A 492 8.86 34.19 -6.82
CA ASP A 492 10.28 33.85 -6.90
C ASP A 492 11.01 33.99 -5.56
N GLU A 493 10.65 34.96 -4.72
CA GLU A 493 11.30 35.17 -3.42
C GLU A 493 10.99 34.02 -2.47
N VAL A 494 9.74 33.51 -2.48
CA VAL A 494 9.34 32.34 -1.71
C VAL A 494 10.11 31.10 -2.18
N ARG A 495 10.23 30.89 -3.51
CA ARG A 495 11.00 29.77 -4.05
C ARG A 495 12.48 29.85 -3.66
N LEU A 496 13.12 31.01 -3.80
CA LEU A 496 14.52 31.21 -3.41
C LEU A 496 14.73 31.03 -1.91
N SER A 497 13.82 31.54 -1.08
CA SER A 497 13.87 31.39 0.37
C SER A 497 13.88 29.92 0.77
N PHE A 498 12.98 29.10 0.19
CA PHE A 498 12.93 27.66 0.45
C PHE A 498 14.20 26.93 0.00
N ILE A 499 14.70 27.24 -1.20
CA ILE A 499 15.94 26.66 -1.74
C ILE A 499 17.12 26.99 -0.82
N ARG A 500 17.23 28.25 -0.38
CA ARG A 500 18.28 28.71 0.52
C ARG A 500 18.20 28.00 1.86
N ASP A 501 17.03 27.95 2.48
CA ASP A 501 16.82 27.28 3.77
C ASP A 501 17.21 25.80 3.70
N THR A 502 16.86 25.14 2.59
CA THR A 502 17.26 23.74 2.33
C THR A 502 18.78 23.59 2.25
N LEU A 503 19.49 24.50 1.59
CA LEU A 503 20.96 24.44 1.50
C LEU A 503 21.64 24.78 2.84
N GLU A 504 21.07 25.70 3.61
CA GLU A 504 21.66 26.25 4.85
C GLU A 504 21.40 25.33 6.06
N HIS A 505 20.19 24.78 6.21
CA HIS A 505 19.75 24.13 7.45
C HIS A 505 19.40 22.64 7.30
N CYS A 506 19.29 22.10 6.08
CA CYS A 506 18.91 20.70 5.92
C CYS A 506 20.04 19.74 6.37
N PRO A 507 19.75 18.74 7.22
CA PRO A 507 20.73 17.71 7.59
C PRO A 507 20.87 16.59 6.55
N PHE A 508 20.00 16.56 5.52
CA PHE A 508 19.95 15.48 4.53
C PHE A 508 20.68 15.89 3.24
N GLU A 509 21.84 15.29 3.00
CA GLU A 509 22.69 15.62 1.84
C GLU A 509 22.01 15.35 0.49
N ASN A 510 21.22 14.28 0.39
CA ASN A 510 20.42 14.00 -0.81
C ASN A 510 19.42 15.13 -1.13
N LEU A 511 18.93 15.82 -0.12
CA LEU A 511 18.03 16.95 -0.32
C LEU A 511 18.81 18.21 -0.75
N LYS A 512 20.03 18.43 -0.25
CA LYS A 512 20.90 19.49 -0.78
C LYS A 512 21.25 19.27 -2.25
N VAL A 513 21.49 18.03 -2.67
CA VAL A 513 21.64 17.67 -4.10
C VAL A 513 20.41 18.08 -4.91
N SER A 514 19.21 17.82 -4.38
CA SER A 514 17.95 18.25 -5.01
C SER A 514 17.86 19.77 -5.10
N ALA A 515 18.27 20.49 -4.06
CA ALA A 515 18.30 21.96 -4.05
C ALA A 515 19.24 22.53 -5.11
N VAL A 516 20.43 21.94 -5.32
CA VAL A 516 21.31 22.30 -6.44
C VAL A 516 20.61 22.09 -7.79
N GLY A 517 19.84 21.01 -7.92
CA GLY A 517 18.99 20.75 -9.09
C GLY A 517 17.90 21.80 -9.30
N TRP A 518 17.26 22.29 -8.22
CA TRP A 518 16.28 23.37 -8.29
C TRP A 518 16.92 24.68 -8.74
N VAL A 519 18.06 25.06 -8.16
CA VAL A 519 18.85 26.24 -8.59
C VAL A 519 19.17 26.16 -10.07
N LYS A 520 19.64 24.99 -10.53
CA LYS A 520 19.93 24.76 -11.94
C LYS A 520 18.68 24.96 -12.82
N GLY A 521 17.54 24.40 -12.42
CA GLY A 521 16.28 24.52 -13.14
C GLY A 521 15.82 25.97 -13.26
N GLU A 522 15.70 26.67 -12.13
CA GLU A 522 15.31 28.08 -12.06
C GLU A 522 16.25 28.97 -12.89
N THR A 523 17.57 28.72 -12.83
CA THR A 523 18.56 29.47 -13.61
C THR A 523 18.37 29.28 -15.11
N ILE A 524 18.12 28.06 -15.58
CA ILE A 524 17.94 27.76 -17.01
C ILE A 524 16.60 28.33 -17.51
N GLU A 525 15.52 28.14 -16.76
CA GLU A 525 14.18 28.58 -17.14
C GLU A 525 14.07 30.12 -17.17
N ALA A 526 14.69 30.81 -16.21
CA ALA A 526 14.74 32.27 -16.18
C ALA A 526 15.66 32.88 -17.26
N ASN A 527 16.57 32.08 -17.84
CA ASN A 527 17.56 32.54 -18.83
C ASN A 527 17.61 31.64 -20.08
N PRO A 528 16.52 31.60 -20.89
CA PRO A 528 16.44 30.74 -22.06
C PRO A 528 17.43 31.17 -23.16
N GLN A 529 18.00 30.20 -23.87
CA GLN A 529 18.83 30.46 -25.05
C GLN A 529 17.98 30.99 -26.20
N GLN A 530 18.27 32.19 -26.69
CA GLN A 530 17.60 32.75 -27.85
C GLN A 530 18.07 32.03 -29.12
N MET A 531 17.17 31.25 -29.73
CA MET A 531 17.41 30.63 -31.04
C MET A 531 17.17 31.66 -32.17
N PRO A 532 18.09 31.76 -33.15
CA PRO A 532 17.91 32.69 -34.27
C PRO A 532 16.69 32.29 -35.12
N GLY A 533 15.68 33.17 -35.17
CA GLY A 533 14.46 33.00 -35.98
C GLY A 533 13.15 32.86 -35.19
N HIS A 534 13.20 32.76 -33.86
CA HIS A 534 12.02 32.93 -33.01
C HIS A 534 11.99 34.35 -32.45
N GLU A 535 11.16 35.21 -33.05
CA GLU A 535 10.79 36.48 -32.42
C GLU A 535 10.08 36.14 -31.11
N ALA A 536 10.78 36.36 -29.99
CA ALA A 536 10.14 36.32 -28.69
C ALA A 536 9.02 37.38 -28.72
N HIS A 537 7.77 36.94 -28.60
CA HIS A 537 6.70 37.83 -28.20
C HIS A 537 7.06 38.36 -26.82
N THR A 538 7.77 39.49 -26.79
CA THR A 538 8.02 40.26 -25.58
C THR A 538 6.68 40.79 -25.12
N HIS A 539 6.00 40.01 -24.29
CA HIS A 539 5.01 40.56 -23.39
C HIS A 539 5.76 41.51 -22.45
N GLU A 540 5.72 42.81 -22.75
CA GLU A 540 6.35 43.92 -22.03
C GLU A 540 5.75 44.16 -20.62
N SER A 541 5.41 43.12 -19.84
CA SER A 541 4.69 43.36 -18.57
C SER A 541 4.85 42.31 -17.46
N SER A 542 6.02 41.67 -17.30
CA SER A 542 6.38 41.04 -16.03
C SER A 542 7.78 41.49 -15.59
N GLU A 543 7.96 41.75 -14.31
CA GLU A 543 9.30 41.95 -13.75
C GLU A 543 10.16 40.72 -14.09
N LYS A 544 11.40 40.95 -14.53
CA LYS A 544 12.33 39.83 -14.79
C LYS A 544 12.53 39.06 -13.51
N SER A 545 12.37 37.73 -13.59
CA SER A 545 12.59 36.78 -12.50
C SER A 545 13.87 37.07 -11.72
N ILE A 546 13.86 36.82 -10.42
CA ILE A 546 15.03 37.06 -9.56
C ILE A 546 16.18 36.12 -9.95
N PHE A 547 15.86 34.94 -10.47
CA PHE A 547 16.81 33.95 -10.99
C PHE A 547 17.44 34.36 -12.33
N ALA A 548 16.95 35.42 -12.97
CA ALA A 548 17.58 36.08 -14.10
C ALA A 548 18.57 37.19 -13.69
N ARG A 549 18.85 37.34 -12.39
CA ARG A 549 19.74 38.37 -11.84
C ARG A 549 20.83 37.74 -10.96
N PRO A 550 22.00 38.40 -10.80
CA PRO A 550 23.12 37.87 -10.00
C PRO A 550 22.74 37.62 -8.52
N LEU A 551 21.85 38.47 -7.97
CA LEU A 551 21.44 38.45 -6.56
C LEU A 551 21.04 37.06 -6.05
N ALA A 552 20.30 36.29 -6.84
CA ALA A 552 19.87 34.95 -6.44
C ALA A 552 21.08 34.02 -6.26
N LEU A 553 21.96 33.94 -7.25
CA LEU A 553 23.17 33.10 -7.18
C LEU A 553 24.14 33.57 -6.10
N ASP A 554 24.35 34.87 -5.95
CA ASP A 554 25.21 35.42 -4.91
C ASP A 554 24.71 35.06 -3.50
N SER A 555 23.39 35.11 -3.27
CA SER A 555 22.80 34.76 -1.99
C SER A 555 22.95 33.26 -1.64
N LEU A 556 23.05 32.40 -2.66
CA LEU A 556 23.19 30.95 -2.51
C LEU A 556 24.64 30.48 -2.53
N ALA A 557 25.56 31.24 -3.12
CA ALA A 557 26.95 30.86 -3.35
C ALA A 557 27.69 30.37 -2.10
N PRO A 558 27.56 31.00 -0.90
CA PRO A 558 28.23 30.50 0.30
C PRO A 558 27.84 29.07 0.70
N HIS A 559 26.62 28.65 0.33
CA HIS A 559 26.08 27.33 0.65
C HIS A 559 26.26 26.35 -0.50
N LEU A 560 26.26 26.82 -1.75
CA LEU A 560 26.53 26.00 -2.95
C LEU A 560 28.02 25.64 -3.06
N PHE A 561 28.90 26.58 -2.70
CA PHE A 561 30.36 26.48 -2.83
C PHE A 561 31.04 26.83 -1.48
N PRO A 562 30.77 26.05 -0.42
CA PRO A 562 31.32 26.34 0.90
C PRO A 562 32.85 26.22 0.92
N SER A 563 33.50 26.90 1.87
CA SER A 563 34.94 26.72 2.07
C SER A 563 35.23 25.35 2.68
N LEU A 564 36.02 24.53 1.98
CA LEU A 564 36.32 23.14 2.36
C LEU A 564 37.69 22.98 3.03
N GLN A 565 38.41 24.09 3.25
CA GLN A 565 39.77 24.07 3.79
C GLN A 565 39.83 23.53 5.23
N ALA A 566 38.86 23.88 6.07
CA ALA A 566 38.80 23.40 7.45
C ALA A 566 38.46 21.90 7.46
N ASP A 567 37.41 21.51 6.76
CA ASP A 567 36.78 20.20 6.88
C ASP A 567 37.51 19.10 6.13
N LEU A 568 38.13 19.41 4.98
CA LEU A 568 38.77 18.39 4.14
C LEU A 568 40.30 18.47 4.09
N ILE A 569 40.92 19.61 4.38
CA ILE A 569 42.38 19.78 4.32
C ILE A 569 43.01 19.86 5.71
N THR A 570 42.40 20.60 6.63
CA THR A 570 42.98 20.83 7.97
C THR A 570 42.55 19.76 8.97
N ALA A 571 41.32 19.25 8.84
CA ALA A 571 40.78 18.21 9.70
C ALA A 571 41.63 16.92 9.69
N PRO A 572 41.59 16.11 10.77
CA PRO A 572 42.17 14.77 10.79
C PRO A 572 41.70 13.93 9.60
N ILE A 573 42.54 13.03 9.11
CA ILE A 573 42.28 12.35 7.83
C ILE A 573 41.03 11.46 7.86
N SER A 574 40.77 10.81 9.00
CA SER A 574 39.54 10.03 9.23
C SER A 574 38.29 10.92 9.18
N ASP A 575 38.31 12.06 9.85
CA ASP A 575 37.16 12.99 9.89
C ASP A 575 36.91 13.61 8.52
N ALA A 576 37.98 13.99 7.81
CA ALA A 576 37.92 14.49 6.45
C ALA A 576 37.36 13.45 5.48
N TRP A 577 37.73 12.17 5.65
CA TRP A 577 37.21 11.07 4.83
C TRP A 577 35.72 10.85 5.07
N MET A 578 35.26 10.77 6.33
CA MET A 578 33.84 10.64 6.65
C MET A 578 33.03 11.84 6.12
N THR A 579 33.59 13.04 6.24
CA THR A 579 32.97 14.26 5.69
C THR A 579 32.84 14.19 4.17
N LEU A 580 33.90 13.75 3.46
CA LEU A 580 33.83 13.55 2.02
C LEU A 580 32.76 12.51 1.66
N GLN A 581 32.77 11.33 2.28
CA GLN A 581 31.83 10.24 1.97
C GLN A 581 30.38 10.68 2.16
N THR A 582 30.11 11.49 3.19
CA THR A 582 28.77 12.00 3.47
C THR A 582 28.31 13.03 2.43
N ASN A 583 29.23 13.87 1.93
CA ASN A 583 28.91 15.05 1.12
C ASN A 583 29.31 14.93 -0.38
N VAL A 584 29.91 13.83 -0.82
CA VAL A 584 30.46 13.70 -2.18
C VAL A 584 29.42 13.93 -3.27
N SER A 585 28.19 13.43 -3.09
CA SER A 585 27.08 13.64 -4.03
C SER A 585 26.71 15.11 -4.16
N PHE A 586 26.72 15.84 -3.04
CA PHE A 586 26.48 17.29 -3.02
C PHE A 586 27.60 18.04 -3.75
N TYR A 587 28.87 17.73 -3.48
CA TYR A 587 29.99 18.35 -4.16
C TYR A 587 29.97 18.12 -5.67
N LEU A 588 29.67 16.88 -6.11
CA LEU A 588 29.52 16.56 -7.53
C LEU A 588 28.36 17.33 -8.17
N ALA A 589 27.23 17.49 -7.48
CA ALA A 589 26.11 18.30 -7.97
C ALA A 589 26.52 19.77 -8.14
N SER A 590 27.17 20.36 -7.12
CA SER A 590 27.68 21.74 -7.18
C SER A 590 28.73 21.95 -8.27
N LEU A 591 29.65 21.00 -8.47
CA LEU A 591 30.62 21.06 -9.57
C LEU A 591 29.95 21.01 -10.94
N ASN A 592 28.91 20.19 -11.11
CA ASN A 592 28.12 20.17 -12.35
C ASN A 592 27.35 21.47 -12.58
N LEU A 593 26.86 22.12 -11.52
CA LEU A 593 26.28 23.45 -11.61
C LEU A 593 27.33 24.49 -12.04
N ILE A 594 28.51 24.50 -11.42
CA ILE A 594 29.63 25.37 -11.83
C ILE A 594 29.94 25.15 -13.31
N TYR A 595 30.09 23.89 -13.74
CA TYR A 595 30.39 23.58 -15.13
C TYR A 595 29.35 24.16 -16.09
N LEU A 596 28.06 24.08 -15.75
CA LEU A 596 26.98 24.74 -16.51
C LEU A 596 27.17 26.26 -16.54
N LEU A 597 27.37 26.90 -15.39
CA LEU A 597 27.53 28.35 -15.28
C LEU A 597 28.73 28.86 -16.10
N LEU A 598 29.83 28.12 -16.10
CA LEU A 598 31.03 28.44 -16.89
C LEU A 598 30.84 28.18 -18.39
N SER A 599 30.05 27.18 -18.77
CA SER A 599 29.89 26.78 -20.17
C SER A 599 28.79 27.56 -20.91
N ALA A 600 27.74 27.98 -20.20
CA ALA A 600 26.60 28.69 -20.77
C ALA A 600 26.91 30.18 -21.00
N LYS A 601 27.55 30.51 -22.12
CA LYS A 601 27.99 31.89 -22.41
C LYS A 601 26.87 32.94 -22.42
N HIS A 602 25.63 32.55 -22.73
CA HIS A 602 24.50 33.46 -22.79
C HIS A 602 24.06 33.99 -21.42
N ILE A 603 24.43 33.31 -20.32
CA ILE A 603 24.11 33.75 -18.95
C ILE A 603 25.27 34.46 -18.25
N HIS A 604 26.45 34.54 -18.87
CA HIS A 604 27.66 35.14 -18.25
C HIS A 604 27.46 36.61 -17.87
N GLN A 605 26.97 37.40 -18.82
CA GLN A 605 26.74 38.83 -18.59
C GLN A 605 25.52 39.10 -17.71
N PRO A 606 24.33 38.49 -17.95
CA PRO A 606 23.15 38.76 -17.11
C PRO A 606 23.30 38.37 -15.64
N LEU A 607 24.06 37.29 -15.36
CA LEU A 607 24.24 36.76 -14.00
C LEU A 607 25.61 37.08 -13.40
N GLU A 608 26.42 37.90 -14.08
CA GLU A 608 27.74 38.34 -13.59
C GLU A 608 28.63 37.17 -13.11
N ILE A 609 28.67 36.08 -13.89
CA ILE A 609 29.33 34.82 -13.48
C ILE A 609 30.81 35.01 -13.13
N SER A 610 31.49 35.94 -13.80
CA SER A 610 32.88 36.30 -13.44
C SER A 610 32.98 36.96 -12.06
N GLU A 611 31.99 37.75 -11.66
CA GLU A 611 31.97 38.37 -10.33
C GLU A 611 31.63 37.33 -9.27
N LEU A 612 30.61 36.49 -9.51
CA LEU A 612 30.26 35.36 -8.66
C LEU A 612 31.48 34.48 -8.34
N TRP A 613 32.27 34.14 -9.37
CA TRP A 613 33.49 33.33 -9.26
C TRP A 613 34.55 33.94 -8.35
N ASN A 614 34.81 35.24 -8.50
CA ASN A 614 35.86 35.96 -7.78
C ASN A 614 35.43 36.38 -6.37
N ASN A 615 34.20 36.89 -6.23
CA ASN A 615 33.68 37.41 -4.95
C ASN A 615 33.51 36.31 -3.90
N ASN A 616 33.17 35.09 -4.34
CA ASN A 616 32.99 33.94 -3.45
C ASN A 616 34.23 33.04 -3.35
N ASP A 617 35.37 33.44 -3.95
CA ASP A 617 36.61 32.66 -3.99
C ASP A 617 36.37 31.17 -4.33
N VAL A 618 35.57 30.90 -5.37
CA VAL A 618 35.16 29.53 -5.72
C VAL A 618 36.39 28.67 -6.06
N ALA A 619 37.38 29.27 -6.72
CA ALA A 619 38.63 28.62 -7.06
C ALA A 619 39.46 28.22 -5.82
N GLY A 620 39.65 29.14 -4.88
CA GLY A 620 40.51 28.94 -3.72
C GLY A 620 39.83 28.16 -2.60
N SER A 621 38.58 28.49 -2.28
CA SER A 621 37.90 27.97 -1.10
C SER A 621 37.16 26.64 -1.32
N PHE A 622 36.71 26.36 -2.55
CA PHE A 622 35.93 25.16 -2.88
C PHE A 622 36.69 24.20 -3.81
N LEU A 623 37.12 24.68 -4.98
CA LEU A 623 37.73 23.81 -6.01
C LEU A 623 39.11 23.27 -5.62
N THR A 624 39.98 24.14 -5.09
CA THR A 624 41.35 23.77 -4.71
C THR A 624 41.38 22.69 -3.61
N PRO A 625 40.63 22.81 -2.49
CA PRO A 625 40.53 21.74 -1.51
C PRO A 625 40.05 20.41 -2.10
N LEU A 626 39.01 20.41 -2.95
CA LEU A 626 38.50 19.19 -3.58
C LEU A 626 39.52 18.51 -4.50
N ARG A 627 40.39 19.30 -5.15
CA ARG A 627 41.50 18.75 -5.94
C ARG A 627 42.58 18.14 -5.05
N ASP A 628 42.94 18.83 -3.98
CA ASP A 628 44.08 18.46 -3.13
C ASP A 628 43.76 17.25 -2.23
N VAL A 629 42.48 17.01 -1.90
CA VAL A 629 42.05 15.85 -1.07
C VAL A 629 42.28 14.50 -1.75
N LYS A 630 42.25 14.43 -3.09
CA LYS A 630 42.45 13.18 -3.81
C LYS A 630 43.77 12.55 -3.41
N LYS A 631 44.87 13.28 -3.61
CA LYS A 631 46.21 12.79 -3.30
C LYS A 631 46.32 12.43 -1.81
N ARG A 632 45.78 13.29 -0.94
CA ARG A 632 45.75 13.08 0.50
C ARG A 632 45.10 11.74 0.87
N PHE A 633 43.93 11.42 0.30
CA PHE A 633 43.23 10.18 0.59
C PHE A 633 43.88 8.96 -0.06
N PHE A 634 44.35 9.07 -1.30
CA PHE A 634 45.08 7.98 -1.96
C PHE A 634 46.35 7.58 -1.18
N ASP A 635 47.15 8.55 -0.74
CA ASP A 635 48.36 8.31 0.04
C ASP A 635 48.03 7.64 1.39
N ALA A 636 46.89 8.00 2.00
CA ALA A 636 46.45 7.42 3.28
C ALA A 636 45.76 6.05 3.16
N MET A 637 45.28 5.70 1.97
CA MET A 637 44.75 4.38 1.63
C MET A 637 45.85 3.37 1.25
N GLU A 638 47.13 3.80 1.16
CA GLU A 638 48.24 2.89 0.96
C GLU A 638 48.48 1.98 2.18
N ALA A 639 49.18 0.86 1.98
CA ALA A 639 49.42 -0.12 3.02
C ALA A 639 50.17 0.51 4.22
N GLY A 640 49.53 0.52 5.39
CA GLY A 640 50.06 1.14 6.61
C GLY A 640 49.61 2.58 6.85
N GLY A 641 48.77 3.15 5.99
CA GLY A 641 48.11 4.44 6.19
C GLY A 641 46.85 4.35 7.07
N GLU A 642 46.40 5.50 7.58
CA GLU A 642 45.26 5.61 8.48
C GLU A 642 43.90 5.21 7.84
N LEU A 643 43.82 5.17 6.51
CA LEU A 643 42.62 4.78 5.75
C LEU A 643 42.82 3.48 4.95
N ALA A 644 43.80 2.65 5.31
CA ALA A 644 44.11 1.44 4.56
C ALA A 644 42.92 0.47 4.46
N ASP A 645 42.09 0.40 5.51
CA ASP A 645 40.90 -0.47 5.57
C ASP A 645 39.71 0.06 4.75
N GLU A 646 39.71 1.36 4.42
CA GLU A 646 38.65 2.03 3.65
C GLU A 646 38.84 1.90 2.13
N LYS A 647 39.94 1.27 1.69
CA LYS A 647 40.26 1.11 0.28
C LYS A 647 39.39 0.05 -0.38
N SER A 648 38.31 0.49 -1.03
CA SER A 648 37.46 -0.32 -1.90
C SER A 648 37.47 0.18 -3.35
N ASP A 649 37.08 -0.70 -4.29
CA ASP A 649 36.91 -0.30 -5.70
C ASP A 649 35.88 0.84 -5.85
N THR A 650 34.85 0.86 -5.00
CA THR A 650 33.83 1.93 -4.99
C THR A 650 34.41 3.27 -4.55
N ALA A 651 35.15 3.30 -3.43
CA ALA A 651 35.78 4.51 -2.91
C ALA A 651 36.79 5.09 -3.91
N VAL A 652 37.58 4.21 -4.55
CA VAL A 652 38.51 4.62 -5.61
C VAL A 652 37.76 5.18 -6.82
N ALA A 653 36.68 4.54 -7.26
CA ALA A 653 35.87 5.02 -8.38
C ALA A 653 35.22 6.39 -8.10
N GLU A 654 34.72 6.62 -6.88
CA GLU A 654 34.16 7.92 -6.47
C GLU A 654 35.20 9.04 -6.49
N LEU A 655 36.42 8.78 -5.98
CA LEU A 655 37.52 9.75 -6.02
C LEU A 655 37.98 10.04 -7.46
N VAL A 656 37.95 9.04 -8.34
CA VAL A 656 38.25 9.22 -9.77
C VAL A 656 37.17 10.06 -10.45
N LEU A 657 35.89 9.78 -10.20
CA LEU A 657 34.76 10.54 -10.73
C LEU A 657 34.82 12.01 -10.28
N LEU A 658 35.14 12.26 -9.01
CA LEU A 658 35.34 13.60 -8.48
C LEU A 658 36.44 14.34 -9.23
N GLN A 659 37.59 13.69 -9.45
CA GLN A 659 38.69 14.27 -10.21
C GLN A 659 38.31 14.62 -11.65
N GLU A 660 37.69 13.69 -12.37
CA GLU A 660 37.27 13.95 -13.76
C GLU A 660 36.30 15.13 -13.84
N THR A 661 35.43 15.27 -12.83
CA THR A 661 34.48 16.37 -12.75
C THR A 661 35.19 17.70 -12.48
N ILE A 662 36.18 17.71 -11.57
CA ILE A 662 37.02 18.88 -11.29
C ILE A 662 37.80 19.32 -12.54
N GLU A 663 38.44 18.39 -13.25
CA GLU A 663 39.21 18.69 -14.46
C GLU A 663 38.32 19.33 -15.54
N ARG A 664 37.08 18.84 -15.71
CA ARG A 664 36.09 19.47 -16.61
C ARG A 664 35.76 20.90 -16.20
N VAL A 665 35.63 21.16 -14.90
CA VAL A 665 35.37 22.50 -14.37
C VAL A 665 36.57 23.41 -14.63
N GLU A 666 37.79 22.98 -14.30
CA GLU A 666 39.04 23.73 -14.55
C GLU A 666 39.19 24.07 -16.04
N ASP A 667 38.91 23.11 -16.93
CA ASP A 667 38.92 23.33 -18.37
C ASP A 667 37.86 24.34 -18.84
N ALA A 668 36.73 24.45 -18.14
CA ALA A 668 35.66 25.39 -18.45
C ALA A 668 35.95 26.81 -17.95
N VAL A 669 36.86 27.01 -16.99
CA VAL A 669 37.25 28.33 -16.45
C VAL A 669 37.74 29.27 -17.56
N LYS A 670 38.35 28.72 -18.62
CA LYS A 670 38.79 29.51 -19.79
C LYS A 670 37.66 30.27 -20.49
N ASN A 671 36.41 29.86 -20.29
CA ASN A 671 35.24 30.52 -20.87
C ASN A 671 34.82 31.80 -20.14
N LEU A 672 35.40 32.11 -18.96
CA LEU A 672 35.17 33.38 -18.25
C LEU A 672 35.83 34.59 -18.91
N ASN A 673 36.77 34.36 -19.85
CA ASN A 673 37.57 35.40 -20.50
C ASN A 673 37.10 35.73 -21.93
#